data_AF-A0A1Q5TI53-F1
#
_entry.id   AF-A0A1Q5TI53-F1
#
_cell.length_a   1.000
_cell.length_b   1.000
_cell.length_c   1.000
_cell.angle_alpha   90.00
_cell.angle_beta   90.00
_cell.angle_gamma   90.00
#
_symmetry.space_group_name_H-M   'P 1'
#
loop_
_entity.id
_entity.type
_entity.pdbx_description
1 polymer ?
#
loop_
_entity_poly.entity_id
_entity_poly.type
_entity_poly.pdbx_seq_one_letter_code
_entity_poly.pdbx_strand_id
1 'polypeptide(L)'
;MAGGNAEKGQRYIASLDQARAQGKWDEVPELIRKVTKHAPHRTCVIQTATAESRVVAYLQQKTSSDSVSTPNLPELIPALLTTIENNDGTPEEIVQAQVCLGWIHWALSEPALAAGRLPKDFATTVDELAAGGQIPSAWTEVCLVKGCYIKGAAQATVSGIDETLETFASLMPWLSGGRLGSPNAQFLSWTETLLCKGAIMASEEARNSSPYSDPRHVEIALRLFRLWAALPAVKQGLTASQPSHLDASTSLSRTSIWKAYYGFLTTVLQNGLAYMAPNDGPDRPQLASELRRIEAICENNLLREVKFPTASSSNSEVEEWVEQVIGNWEVLCGPHWQDQDLGEGGQNTVGRNVLDILYRAATKTYHSHLILRRLFHVHSALADFDLAFQALDSYIEIITGAKERAEKGAEYGELEKDEIFLQTLSEGVTLLSCLGSFDEAEKAKDLTELIRKQLDKQGATVPEGKANGKLLLTQGPGSTISSEIPPAVLATAYRAVGVGLANWASFTPQNEARDEIRGEAVDYLLKSVSPSLGKQMSYSSLYTLSLVLAENRDLDTAIDYVKSALTSHGCSDTSEDLSRERDLVPMWHLLALLLSAKNEFDIAERSCEAAFEQFPPEVFGKTHLDKRSERRSSRHSSHSKERDSGFKRSLVSRLQGREKERILQTRITQLAFVEVMEGSEAAVNQSGQLLSLFATLFSELNLDSDGTKPKTEHLVPPKSSAGTARSFRGSIFSRNRSSHLPDRRADPSMSSVPAVPPLPNGNTTGAEAPAIQITDEDRPGHQSPSSLGRSDSKRLKKRSSSFHRHERPRIEEPPLPNGTESPETVGIAVSGNSSPNATSHPASGRQPLPPIAHNVNHRQQPAPAGHEHNPPVQDTRLPPPHRFDSPTLATTKFSYAQSQKHALGLLVKIWLIIAGLYRRASLFDDAREACQEAFKQTSRVETLTASFESSARAFSKRGWDNAKSSEELWADVYAEQGLLAQSQSSPHQAMKHFEDALLHCPDHPTATIALANLLLDVWDQKLPLELSNADVDLNISRLSLLSNLPKPKVANAISIDELKGPDVETLPKAEASSSPHDVDPKHLHRLAARDRAYGLLSSLTKLGSSWDNSEAWYALSRAYEAGDQIDKLKDVLWWCVELEDRRPIRHWSNIGSGFPTEAVRDWEEKERKRKTSQGA
;
A
#
# COMPACT_ATOMS: atom_id res chain seq x y z
N MET A 1 -60.18 -24.48 -57.20
CA MET A 1 -60.12 -24.30 -55.73
C MET A 1 -58.80 -24.84 -55.13
N ALA A 2 -57.62 -24.45 -55.65
CA ALA A 2 -56.34 -25.06 -55.21
C ALA A 2 -55.56 -24.22 -54.17
N GLY A 3 -55.62 -22.88 -54.22
CA GLY A 3 -54.79 -22.01 -53.36
C GLY A 3 -55.03 -22.15 -51.85
N GLY A 4 -56.28 -22.41 -51.44
CA GLY A 4 -56.66 -22.42 -50.02
C GLY A 4 -56.11 -23.57 -49.17
N ASN A 5 -55.51 -24.61 -49.77
CA ASN A 5 -54.82 -25.67 -49.03
C ASN A 5 -53.34 -25.36 -48.82
N ALA A 6 -52.67 -24.76 -49.80
CA ALA A 6 -51.25 -24.39 -49.70
C ALA A 6 -51.02 -23.32 -48.61
N GLU A 7 -51.85 -22.27 -48.59
CA GLU A 7 -51.79 -21.25 -47.52
C GLU A 7 -52.02 -21.84 -46.12
N LYS A 8 -52.95 -22.79 -45.98
CA LYS A 8 -53.22 -23.47 -44.69
C LYS A 8 -52.04 -24.35 -44.28
N GLY A 9 -51.44 -25.07 -45.23
CA GLY A 9 -50.21 -25.83 -45.02
C GLY A 9 -49.08 -24.93 -44.48
N GLN A 10 -48.82 -23.80 -45.16
CA GLN A 10 -47.78 -22.85 -44.74
C GLN A 10 -48.04 -22.26 -43.35
N ARG A 11 -49.30 -21.92 -43.02
CA ARG A 11 -49.67 -21.45 -41.67
C ARG A 11 -49.44 -22.53 -40.61
N TYR A 12 -49.73 -23.80 -40.89
CA TYR A 12 -49.44 -24.89 -39.94
C TYR A 12 -47.95 -25.18 -39.80
N ILE A 13 -47.14 -25.03 -40.86
CA ILE A 13 -45.68 -25.14 -40.80
C ILE A 13 -45.11 -24.02 -39.92
N ALA A 14 -45.52 -22.76 -40.13
CA ALA A 14 -45.13 -21.65 -39.26
C ALA A 14 -45.58 -21.82 -37.80
N SER A 15 -46.78 -22.39 -37.58
CA SER A 15 -47.28 -22.72 -36.24
C SER A 15 -46.46 -23.83 -35.57
N LEU A 16 -46.05 -24.85 -36.33
CA LEU A 16 -45.17 -25.94 -35.86
C LEU A 16 -43.78 -25.42 -35.53
N ASP A 17 -43.23 -24.52 -36.35
CA ASP A 17 -41.96 -23.84 -36.08
C ASP A 17 -42.01 -23.05 -34.76
N GLN A 18 -43.04 -22.22 -34.60
CA GLN A 18 -43.26 -21.43 -33.39
C GLN A 18 -43.50 -22.31 -32.15
N ALA A 19 -44.24 -23.42 -32.27
CA ALA A 19 -44.49 -24.33 -31.15
C ALA A 19 -43.20 -25.03 -30.68
N ARG A 20 -42.36 -25.50 -31.62
CA ARG A 20 -41.03 -26.05 -31.30
C ARG A 20 -40.14 -24.98 -30.67
N ALA A 21 -40.06 -23.80 -31.27
CA ALA A 21 -39.30 -22.65 -30.74
C ALA A 21 -39.76 -22.18 -29.36
N GLN A 22 -41.04 -22.34 -29.00
CA GLN A 22 -41.54 -22.02 -27.66
C GLN A 22 -41.42 -23.18 -26.66
N GLY A 23 -40.95 -24.36 -27.09
CA GLY A 23 -40.89 -25.57 -26.25
C GLY A 23 -42.26 -26.17 -25.92
N LYS A 24 -43.30 -25.88 -26.71
CA LYS A 24 -44.67 -26.36 -26.52
C LYS A 24 -44.85 -27.76 -27.10
N TRP A 25 -44.11 -28.72 -26.56
CA TRP A 25 -44.04 -30.08 -27.09
C TRP A 25 -45.38 -30.84 -27.06
N ASP A 26 -46.32 -30.45 -26.20
CA ASP A 26 -47.68 -31.00 -26.16
C ASP A 26 -48.52 -30.64 -27.40
N GLU A 27 -48.27 -29.47 -28.01
CA GLU A 27 -48.99 -29.00 -29.20
C GLU A 27 -48.41 -29.60 -30.50
N VAL A 28 -47.13 -30.03 -30.46
CA VAL A 28 -46.35 -30.48 -31.62
C VAL A 28 -46.98 -31.71 -32.33
N PRO A 29 -47.42 -32.80 -31.66
CA PRO A 29 -48.04 -33.95 -32.34
C PRO A 29 -49.29 -33.60 -33.15
N GLU A 30 -50.16 -32.72 -32.64
CA GLU A 30 -51.36 -32.26 -33.34
C GLU A 30 -51.01 -31.32 -34.51
N LEU A 31 -49.95 -30.52 -34.38
CA LEU A 31 -49.44 -29.69 -35.47
C LEU A 31 -48.79 -30.53 -36.57
N ILE A 32 -48.01 -31.56 -36.25
CA ILE A 32 -47.49 -32.55 -37.20
C ILE A 32 -48.64 -33.19 -37.97
N ARG A 33 -49.69 -33.68 -37.29
CA ARG A 33 -50.87 -34.28 -37.93
C ARG A 33 -51.56 -33.31 -38.92
N LYS A 34 -51.61 -32.02 -38.59
CA LYS A 34 -52.17 -30.96 -39.47
C LYS A 34 -51.25 -30.67 -40.67
N VAL A 35 -49.92 -30.62 -40.47
CA VAL A 35 -48.94 -30.45 -41.55
C VAL A 35 -48.98 -31.65 -42.50
N THR A 36 -48.96 -32.90 -42.01
CA THR A 36 -49.09 -34.11 -42.85
C THR A 36 -50.37 -34.12 -43.68
N LYS A 37 -51.48 -33.59 -43.15
CA LYS A 37 -52.75 -33.49 -43.88
C LYS A 37 -52.77 -32.39 -44.95
N HIS A 38 -52.10 -31.26 -44.73
CA HIS A 38 -52.23 -30.06 -45.56
C HIS A 38 -51.00 -29.72 -46.42
N ALA A 39 -49.83 -30.28 -46.09
CA ALA A 39 -48.58 -30.15 -46.82
C ALA A 39 -47.76 -31.48 -46.82
N PRO A 40 -48.33 -32.61 -47.30
CA PRO A 40 -47.66 -33.93 -47.27
C PRO A 40 -46.36 -34.00 -48.08
N HIS A 41 -46.10 -33.02 -48.96
CA HIS A 41 -44.88 -32.93 -49.75
C HIS A 41 -43.68 -32.35 -48.98
N ARG A 42 -43.86 -31.79 -47.78
CA ARG A 42 -42.76 -31.36 -46.89
C ARG A 42 -42.32 -32.50 -45.98
N THR A 43 -41.89 -33.60 -46.60
CA THR A 43 -41.50 -34.85 -45.92
C THR A 43 -40.40 -34.63 -44.88
N CYS A 44 -39.38 -33.82 -45.20
CA CYS A 44 -38.27 -33.52 -44.28
C CYS A 44 -38.74 -32.93 -42.93
N VAL A 45 -39.58 -31.88 -42.93
CA VAL A 45 -40.14 -31.29 -41.69
C VAL A 45 -41.02 -32.27 -40.92
N ILE A 46 -41.85 -33.06 -41.63
CA ILE A 46 -42.72 -34.04 -40.98
C ILE A 46 -41.89 -35.10 -40.26
N GLN A 47 -40.84 -35.63 -40.90
CA GLN A 47 -39.96 -36.64 -40.30
C GLN A 47 -39.13 -36.05 -39.15
N THR A 48 -38.51 -34.89 -39.35
CA THR A 48 -37.70 -34.20 -38.34
C THR A 48 -38.53 -33.86 -37.09
N ALA A 49 -39.68 -33.20 -37.23
CA ALA A 49 -40.53 -32.86 -36.09
C ALA A 49 -41.10 -34.11 -35.38
N THR A 50 -41.38 -35.19 -36.11
CA THR A 50 -41.79 -36.47 -35.52
C THR A 50 -40.65 -37.11 -34.72
N ALA A 51 -39.42 -37.02 -35.19
CA ALA A 51 -38.25 -37.52 -34.49
C ALA A 51 -37.94 -36.66 -33.24
N GLU A 52 -37.93 -35.33 -33.35
CA GLU A 52 -37.77 -34.39 -32.22
C GLU A 52 -38.80 -34.68 -31.11
N SER A 53 -40.08 -34.84 -31.46
CA SER A 53 -41.14 -35.17 -30.50
C SER A 53 -40.91 -36.51 -29.79
N ARG A 54 -40.38 -37.53 -30.49
CA ARG A 54 -40.03 -38.83 -29.88
C ARG A 54 -38.79 -38.76 -28.99
N VAL A 55 -37.79 -37.94 -29.34
CA VAL A 55 -36.61 -37.69 -28.48
C VAL A 55 -37.03 -37.00 -27.18
N VAL A 56 -37.90 -35.99 -27.25
CA VAL A 56 -38.44 -35.34 -26.04
C VAL A 56 -39.19 -36.34 -25.15
N ALA A 57 -40.05 -37.18 -25.73
CA ALA A 57 -40.77 -38.21 -24.97
C ALA A 57 -39.81 -39.23 -24.32
N TYR A 58 -38.76 -39.66 -25.02
CA TYR A 58 -37.72 -40.53 -24.47
C TYR A 58 -37.01 -39.91 -23.26
N LEU A 59 -36.63 -38.63 -23.36
CA LEU A 59 -35.93 -37.91 -22.29
C LEU A 59 -36.84 -37.67 -21.06
N GLN A 60 -38.13 -37.37 -21.27
CA GLN A 60 -39.12 -37.23 -20.20
C GLN A 60 -39.34 -38.55 -19.44
N GLN A 61 -39.33 -39.69 -20.15
CA GLN A 61 -39.39 -41.02 -19.54
C GLN A 61 -38.10 -41.35 -18.77
N LYS A 62 -36.92 -40.96 -19.27
CA LYS A 62 -35.62 -41.23 -18.61
C LYS A 62 -35.49 -40.61 -17.22
N THR A 63 -36.22 -39.53 -16.93
CA THR A 63 -36.27 -38.89 -15.60
C THR A 63 -37.46 -39.27 -14.72
N SER A 64 -38.42 -40.04 -15.25
CA SER A 64 -39.62 -40.46 -14.53
C SER A 64 -39.52 -41.95 -14.25
N SER A 65 -39.51 -42.38 -12.98
CA SER A 65 -39.29 -43.80 -12.63
C SER A 65 -40.43 -44.78 -12.98
N ASP A 66 -41.34 -44.40 -13.88
CA ASP A 66 -42.48 -45.20 -14.30
C ASP A 66 -42.17 -46.01 -15.58
N SER A 67 -42.38 -47.32 -15.50
CA SER A 67 -42.09 -48.26 -16.58
C SER A 67 -43.16 -48.22 -17.69
N VAL A 68 -42.98 -47.33 -18.65
CA VAL A 68 -43.73 -47.31 -19.93
C VAL A 68 -42.79 -47.69 -21.08
N SER A 69 -43.32 -48.33 -22.12
CA SER A 69 -42.57 -48.80 -23.29
C SER A 69 -41.66 -47.72 -23.88
N THR A 70 -40.35 -47.99 -23.88
CA THR A 70 -39.34 -47.08 -24.44
C THR A 70 -39.57 -46.85 -25.94
N PRO A 71 -39.64 -45.61 -26.43
CA PRO A 71 -39.68 -45.35 -27.87
C PRO A 71 -38.34 -45.74 -28.50
N ASN A 72 -38.37 -46.60 -29.52
CA ASN A 72 -37.19 -47.02 -30.26
C ASN A 72 -36.63 -45.88 -31.11
N LEU A 73 -35.77 -45.03 -30.52
CA LEU A 73 -35.05 -43.98 -31.23
C LEU A 73 -34.19 -44.48 -32.42
N PRO A 74 -33.52 -45.65 -32.36
CA PRO A 74 -32.70 -46.12 -33.49
C PRO A 74 -33.47 -46.36 -34.79
N GLU A 75 -34.78 -46.64 -34.73
CA GLU A 75 -35.62 -46.83 -35.92
C GLU A 75 -35.79 -45.55 -36.77
N LEU A 76 -35.52 -44.37 -36.18
CA LEU A 76 -35.64 -43.07 -36.85
C LEU A 76 -34.39 -42.71 -37.66
N ILE A 77 -33.24 -43.29 -37.32
CA ILE A 77 -31.92 -42.94 -37.89
C ILE A 77 -31.87 -43.16 -39.41
N PRO A 78 -32.30 -44.31 -39.98
CA PRO A 78 -32.20 -44.54 -41.42
C PRO A 78 -33.05 -43.56 -42.25
N ALA A 79 -34.24 -43.21 -41.77
CA ALA A 79 -35.13 -42.27 -42.46
C ALA A 79 -34.50 -40.88 -42.54
N LEU A 80 -34.02 -40.34 -41.40
CA LEU A 80 -33.36 -39.04 -41.35
C LEU A 80 -32.09 -39.00 -42.22
N LEU A 81 -31.27 -40.07 -42.19
CA LEU A 81 -30.10 -40.19 -43.07
C LEU A 81 -30.48 -40.10 -44.54
N THR A 82 -31.49 -40.87 -44.99
CA THR A 82 -31.91 -40.81 -46.41
C THR A 82 -32.38 -39.41 -46.83
N THR A 83 -33.11 -38.69 -45.97
CA THR A 83 -33.55 -37.31 -46.31
C THR A 83 -32.41 -36.30 -46.39
N ILE A 84 -31.34 -36.49 -45.59
CA ILE A 84 -30.16 -35.62 -45.60
C ILE A 84 -29.28 -35.93 -46.82
N GLU A 85 -29.03 -37.21 -47.10
CA GLU A 85 -28.17 -37.65 -48.22
C GLU A 85 -28.78 -37.32 -49.59
N ASN A 86 -30.11 -37.37 -49.72
CA ASN A 86 -30.82 -37.00 -50.96
C ASN A 86 -31.03 -35.48 -51.13
N ASN A 87 -30.81 -34.67 -50.09
CA ASN A 87 -31.23 -33.26 -50.01
C ASN A 87 -32.74 -33.04 -50.26
N ASP A 88 -33.60 -33.87 -49.66
CA ASP A 88 -35.06 -33.88 -49.86
C ASP A 88 -35.81 -32.71 -49.13
N GLY A 89 -35.22 -31.51 -49.08
CA GLY A 89 -35.78 -30.35 -48.36
C GLY A 89 -35.13 -29.00 -48.68
N THR A 90 -35.63 -27.93 -48.07
CA THR A 90 -34.97 -26.61 -48.07
C THR A 90 -33.75 -26.62 -47.14
N PRO A 91 -32.73 -25.75 -47.33
CA PRO A 91 -31.49 -25.82 -46.56
C PRO A 91 -31.71 -25.69 -45.04
N GLU A 92 -32.67 -24.87 -44.59
CA GLU A 92 -33.08 -24.83 -43.18
C GLU A 92 -33.56 -26.19 -42.67
N GLU A 93 -34.39 -26.90 -43.44
CA GLU A 93 -34.96 -28.20 -43.04
C GLU A 93 -33.88 -29.30 -42.98
N ILE A 94 -32.89 -29.25 -43.88
CA ILE A 94 -31.75 -30.17 -43.88
C ILE A 94 -30.89 -29.94 -42.63
N VAL A 95 -30.63 -28.69 -42.24
CA VAL A 95 -29.91 -28.36 -40.99
C VAL A 95 -30.72 -28.79 -39.76
N GLN A 96 -32.05 -28.58 -39.74
CA GLN A 96 -32.92 -29.10 -38.66
C GLN A 96 -32.84 -30.64 -38.57
N ALA A 97 -32.85 -31.36 -39.70
CA ALA A 97 -32.74 -32.81 -39.75
C ALA A 97 -31.37 -33.31 -39.24
N GLN A 98 -30.27 -32.66 -39.65
CA GLN A 98 -28.91 -32.96 -39.17
C GLN A 98 -28.79 -32.76 -37.66
N VAL A 99 -29.33 -31.66 -37.13
CA VAL A 99 -29.31 -31.38 -35.69
C VAL A 99 -30.18 -32.39 -34.92
N CYS A 100 -31.35 -32.77 -35.45
CA CYS A 100 -32.16 -33.83 -34.85
C CYS A 100 -31.45 -35.19 -34.86
N LEU A 101 -30.72 -35.53 -35.93
CA LEU A 101 -29.96 -36.77 -36.00
C LEU A 101 -28.78 -36.79 -35.01
N GLY A 102 -28.02 -35.69 -34.92
CA GLY A 102 -26.98 -35.53 -33.90
C GLY A 102 -27.54 -35.59 -32.47
N TRP A 103 -28.74 -35.05 -32.26
CA TRP A 103 -29.44 -35.12 -30.98
C TRP A 103 -29.89 -36.55 -30.61
N ILE A 104 -30.33 -37.36 -31.57
CA ILE A 104 -30.62 -38.79 -31.34
C ILE A 104 -29.37 -39.54 -30.90
N HIS A 105 -28.25 -39.39 -31.61
CA HIS A 105 -26.98 -40.03 -31.22
C HIS A 105 -26.49 -39.56 -29.84
N TRP A 106 -26.67 -38.28 -29.49
CA TRP A 106 -26.36 -37.76 -28.15
C TRP A 106 -27.24 -38.41 -27.06
N ALA A 107 -28.55 -38.50 -27.27
CA ALA A 107 -29.48 -39.11 -26.32
C ALA A 107 -29.23 -40.63 -26.12
N LEU A 108 -28.65 -41.29 -27.13
CA LEU A 108 -28.19 -42.69 -27.11
C LEU A 108 -26.77 -42.89 -26.54
N SER A 109 -26.10 -41.81 -26.10
CA SER A 109 -24.72 -41.83 -25.59
C SER A 109 -23.66 -42.24 -26.63
N GLU A 110 -23.83 -41.84 -27.90
CA GLU A 110 -22.91 -42.13 -29.02
C GLU A 110 -22.16 -40.86 -29.49
N PRO A 111 -21.23 -40.28 -28.69
CA PRO A 111 -20.70 -38.94 -28.93
C PRO A 111 -19.91 -38.82 -30.25
N ALA A 112 -19.15 -39.84 -30.63
CA ALA A 112 -18.40 -39.83 -31.90
C ALA A 112 -19.32 -39.72 -33.12
N LEU A 113 -20.49 -40.36 -33.08
CA LEU A 113 -21.50 -40.28 -34.13
C LEU A 113 -22.27 -38.95 -34.04
N ALA A 114 -22.61 -38.48 -32.83
CA ALA A 114 -23.26 -37.19 -32.65
C ALA A 114 -22.41 -36.04 -33.23
N ALA A 115 -21.12 -35.99 -32.92
CA ALA A 115 -20.18 -35.00 -33.45
C ALA A 115 -20.01 -35.12 -34.98
N GLY A 116 -19.90 -36.34 -35.51
CA GLY A 116 -19.68 -36.62 -36.94
C GLY A 116 -20.89 -36.38 -37.85
N ARG A 117 -22.12 -36.31 -37.32
CA ARG A 117 -23.35 -36.03 -38.08
C ARG A 117 -23.74 -34.54 -38.12
N LEU A 118 -23.10 -33.71 -37.29
CA LEU A 118 -23.37 -32.27 -37.19
C LEU A 118 -22.47 -31.46 -38.16
N PRO A 119 -22.84 -30.21 -38.52
CA PRO A 119 -22.06 -29.37 -39.42
C PRO A 119 -20.59 -29.22 -39.02
N LYS A 120 -19.69 -29.21 -40.02
CA LYS A 120 -18.25 -29.04 -39.79
C LYS A 120 -17.92 -27.67 -39.20
N ASP A 121 -18.52 -26.62 -39.74
CA ASP A 121 -18.46 -25.25 -39.22
C ASP A 121 -19.88 -24.66 -39.20
N PHE A 122 -20.27 -24.07 -38.08
CA PHE A 122 -21.56 -23.40 -37.94
C PHE A 122 -21.53 -21.96 -38.48
N ALA A 123 -20.36 -21.33 -38.58
CA ALA A 123 -20.22 -19.99 -39.18
C ALA A 123 -20.62 -20.03 -40.66
N THR A 124 -20.00 -20.91 -41.45
CA THR A 124 -20.35 -21.08 -42.87
C THR A 124 -21.80 -21.51 -43.05
N THR A 125 -22.32 -22.38 -42.17
CA THR A 125 -23.73 -22.82 -42.20
C THR A 125 -24.68 -21.63 -41.99
N VAL A 126 -24.35 -20.70 -41.09
CA VAL A 126 -25.12 -19.46 -40.89
C VAL A 126 -25.05 -18.56 -42.13
N ASP A 127 -23.86 -18.37 -42.70
CA ASP A 127 -23.67 -17.50 -43.88
C ASP A 127 -24.39 -18.05 -45.11
N GLU A 128 -24.37 -19.37 -45.31
CA GLU A 128 -25.11 -20.07 -46.38
C GLU A 128 -26.63 -19.93 -46.22
N LEU A 129 -27.15 -20.02 -44.99
CA LEU A 129 -28.58 -19.80 -44.71
C LEU A 129 -28.98 -18.31 -44.84
N ALA A 130 -28.05 -17.38 -44.58
CA ALA A 130 -28.27 -15.94 -44.72
C ALA A 130 -28.03 -15.41 -46.15
N ALA A 131 -27.51 -16.23 -47.07
CA ALA A 131 -27.17 -15.90 -48.46
C ALA A 131 -28.41 -15.55 -49.31
N GLY A 132 -28.91 -14.34 -49.12
CA GLY A 132 -30.16 -13.84 -49.70
C GLY A 132 -30.87 -12.78 -48.85
N GLY A 133 -30.36 -12.44 -47.67
CA GLY A 133 -30.95 -11.43 -46.77
C GLY A 133 -32.20 -11.93 -46.03
N GLN A 134 -32.48 -13.23 -46.08
CA GLN A 134 -33.54 -13.85 -45.29
C GLN A 134 -33.03 -14.17 -43.88
N ILE A 135 -33.88 -13.97 -42.88
CA ILE A 135 -33.58 -14.29 -41.48
C ILE A 135 -33.99 -15.75 -41.26
N PRO A 136 -33.13 -16.59 -40.64
CA PRO A 136 -33.48 -17.98 -40.36
C PRO A 136 -34.78 -18.11 -39.55
N SER A 137 -35.55 -19.17 -39.81
CA SER A 137 -36.74 -19.49 -39.02
C SER A 137 -36.43 -19.69 -37.52
N ALA A 138 -37.41 -19.44 -36.66
CA ALA A 138 -37.20 -19.35 -35.22
C ALA A 138 -36.76 -20.67 -34.59
N TRP A 139 -37.16 -21.82 -35.17
CA TRP A 139 -36.61 -23.12 -34.77
C TRP A 139 -35.20 -23.36 -35.34
N THR A 140 -34.90 -22.89 -36.55
CA THR A 140 -33.54 -23.00 -37.13
C THR A 140 -32.51 -22.24 -36.29
N GLU A 141 -32.85 -21.06 -35.76
CA GLU A 141 -32.00 -20.35 -34.79
C GLU A 141 -31.70 -21.21 -33.54
N VAL A 142 -32.69 -21.95 -33.02
CA VAL A 142 -32.51 -22.88 -31.89
C VAL A 142 -31.65 -24.08 -32.30
N CYS A 143 -31.90 -24.66 -33.47
CA CYS A 143 -31.14 -25.81 -33.99
C CYS A 143 -29.65 -25.48 -34.18
N LEU A 144 -29.30 -24.29 -34.68
CA LEU A 144 -27.91 -23.87 -34.85
C LEU A 144 -27.15 -23.87 -33.51
N VAL A 145 -27.71 -23.19 -32.49
CA VAL A 145 -27.12 -23.08 -31.15
C VAL A 145 -27.07 -24.45 -30.44
N LYS A 146 -28.17 -25.20 -30.49
CA LYS A 146 -28.28 -26.54 -29.89
C LYS A 146 -27.34 -27.54 -30.56
N GLY A 147 -27.24 -27.51 -31.89
CA GLY A 147 -26.32 -28.34 -32.67
C GLY A 147 -24.86 -28.02 -32.34
N CYS A 148 -24.51 -26.74 -32.26
CA CYS A 148 -23.17 -26.30 -31.84
C CYS A 148 -22.83 -26.81 -30.42
N TYR A 149 -23.77 -26.71 -29.47
CA TYR A 149 -23.59 -27.23 -28.11
C TYR A 149 -23.40 -28.76 -28.10
N ILE A 150 -24.29 -29.52 -28.77
CA ILE A 150 -24.20 -30.98 -28.80
C ILE A 150 -22.90 -31.43 -29.46
N LYS A 151 -22.48 -30.78 -30.56
CA LYS A 151 -21.22 -31.09 -31.24
C LYS A 151 -20.02 -30.84 -30.32
N GLY A 152 -19.92 -29.65 -29.72
CA GLY A 152 -18.83 -29.31 -28.79
C GLY A 152 -18.81 -30.21 -27.54
N ALA A 153 -19.97 -30.49 -26.94
CA ALA A 153 -20.07 -31.39 -25.79
C ALA A 153 -19.72 -32.84 -26.14
N ALA A 154 -20.03 -33.31 -27.34
CA ALA A 154 -19.63 -34.62 -27.83
C ALA A 154 -18.13 -34.69 -28.17
N GLN A 155 -17.60 -33.67 -28.85
CA GLN A 155 -16.16 -33.52 -29.13
C GLN A 155 -15.32 -33.51 -27.85
N ALA A 156 -15.77 -32.82 -26.80
CA ALA A 156 -15.12 -32.80 -25.49
C ALA A 156 -14.88 -34.20 -24.88
N THR A 157 -15.60 -35.23 -25.34
CA THR A 157 -15.49 -36.63 -24.86
C THR A 157 -14.71 -37.56 -25.81
N VAL A 158 -14.34 -37.10 -27.00
CA VAL A 158 -13.79 -37.94 -28.09
C VAL A 158 -12.54 -37.35 -28.77
N SER A 159 -12.48 -36.03 -28.92
CA SER A 159 -11.41 -35.29 -29.62
C SER A 159 -10.63 -34.38 -28.66
N GLY A 160 -9.62 -33.68 -29.19
CA GLY A 160 -8.86 -32.68 -28.43
C GLY A 160 -9.72 -31.45 -28.05
N ILE A 161 -9.21 -30.67 -27.10
CA ILE A 161 -9.89 -29.47 -26.61
C ILE A 161 -9.92 -28.35 -27.67
N ASP A 162 -8.90 -28.24 -28.52
CA ASP A 162 -8.82 -27.19 -29.56
C ASP A 162 -9.98 -27.25 -30.57
N GLU A 163 -10.27 -28.44 -31.13
CA GLU A 163 -11.40 -28.65 -32.05
C GLU A 163 -12.75 -28.36 -31.39
N THR A 164 -12.82 -28.58 -30.07
CA THR A 164 -13.99 -28.32 -29.25
C THR A 164 -14.19 -26.81 -29.03
N LEU A 165 -13.12 -26.09 -28.70
CA LEU A 165 -13.15 -24.65 -28.48
C LEU A 165 -13.42 -23.87 -29.77
N GLU A 166 -12.84 -24.26 -30.91
CA GLU A 166 -13.18 -23.66 -32.20
C GLU A 166 -14.63 -23.93 -32.61
N THR A 167 -15.16 -25.12 -32.30
CA THR A 167 -16.59 -25.40 -32.50
C THR A 167 -17.47 -24.48 -31.65
N PHE A 168 -17.15 -24.23 -30.38
CA PHE A 168 -17.84 -23.24 -29.55
C PHE A 168 -17.65 -21.79 -30.05
N ALA A 169 -16.48 -21.46 -30.64
CA ALA A 169 -16.17 -20.14 -31.16
C ALA A 169 -16.89 -19.81 -32.48
N SER A 170 -17.21 -20.81 -33.30
CA SER A 170 -17.83 -20.64 -34.63
C SER A 170 -19.08 -19.75 -34.65
N LEU A 171 -19.95 -19.84 -33.62
CA LEU A 171 -21.17 -19.03 -33.55
C LEU A 171 -20.98 -17.62 -32.94
N MET A 172 -19.80 -17.27 -32.42
CA MET A 172 -19.57 -15.95 -31.81
C MET A 172 -19.90 -14.76 -32.72
N PRO A 173 -19.50 -14.72 -34.01
CA PRO A 173 -19.74 -13.55 -34.87
C PRO A 173 -21.23 -13.34 -35.16
N TRP A 174 -21.99 -14.43 -35.24
CA TRP A 174 -23.45 -14.38 -35.44
C TRP A 174 -24.20 -13.94 -34.18
N LEU A 175 -23.77 -14.44 -33.01
CA LEU A 175 -24.35 -14.04 -31.72
C LEU A 175 -24.05 -12.58 -31.37
N SER A 176 -22.84 -12.09 -31.66
CA SER A 176 -22.47 -10.67 -31.43
C SER A 176 -23.21 -9.71 -32.35
N GLY A 177 -23.68 -10.15 -33.52
CA GLY A 177 -24.51 -9.41 -34.49
C GLY A 177 -25.94 -9.06 -34.03
N GLY A 178 -26.19 -8.94 -32.72
CA GLY A 178 -27.45 -8.47 -32.14
C GLY A 178 -28.49 -9.55 -31.81
N ARG A 179 -28.22 -10.83 -32.05
CA ARG A 179 -29.16 -11.95 -31.84
C ARG A 179 -29.53 -12.19 -30.36
N LEU A 180 -28.70 -11.72 -29.42
CA LEU A 180 -28.93 -11.85 -27.96
C LEU A 180 -30.20 -11.13 -27.45
N GLY A 181 -30.83 -10.28 -28.27
CA GLY A 181 -32.12 -9.63 -27.97
C GLY A 181 -33.37 -10.41 -28.40
N SER A 182 -33.24 -11.65 -28.90
CA SER A 182 -34.37 -12.44 -29.40
C SER A 182 -35.43 -12.72 -28.31
N PRO A 183 -36.74 -12.62 -28.60
CA PRO A 183 -37.81 -12.95 -27.64
C PRO A 183 -38.02 -14.48 -27.48
N ASN A 184 -37.24 -15.31 -28.19
CA ASN A 184 -37.35 -16.77 -28.15
C ASN A 184 -36.66 -17.35 -26.91
N ALA A 185 -37.46 -17.88 -25.97
CA ALA A 185 -36.97 -18.44 -24.72
C ALA A 185 -36.10 -19.71 -24.89
N GLN A 186 -36.42 -20.63 -25.81
CA GLN A 186 -35.58 -21.80 -26.07
C GLN A 186 -34.24 -21.38 -26.67
N PHE A 187 -34.25 -20.43 -27.60
CA PHE A 187 -33.02 -19.90 -28.19
C PHE A 187 -32.10 -19.31 -27.11
N LEU A 188 -32.62 -18.43 -26.26
CA LEU A 188 -31.84 -17.84 -25.16
C LEU A 188 -31.34 -18.90 -24.16
N SER A 189 -32.14 -19.92 -23.84
CA SER A 189 -31.75 -21.00 -22.92
C SER A 189 -30.63 -21.89 -23.47
N TRP A 190 -30.69 -22.26 -24.74
CA TRP A 190 -29.60 -23.00 -25.40
C TRP A 190 -28.38 -22.11 -25.62
N THR A 191 -28.56 -20.81 -25.89
CA THR A 191 -27.45 -19.85 -26.02
C THR A 191 -26.73 -19.67 -24.70
N GLU A 192 -27.46 -19.52 -23.59
CA GLU A 192 -26.88 -19.46 -22.26
C GLU A 192 -26.06 -20.72 -21.98
N THR A 193 -26.63 -21.90 -22.23
CA THR A 193 -25.98 -23.20 -21.97
C THR A 193 -24.72 -23.41 -22.82
N LEU A 194 -24.78 -23.05 -24.12
CA LEU A 194 -23.65 -23.05 -25.04
C LEU A 194 -22.50 -22.18 -24.51
N LEU A 195 -22.79 -20.91 -24.24
CA LEU A 195 -21.80 -19.92 -23.83
C LEU A 195 -21.21 -20.28 -22.45
N CYS A 196 -22.01 -20.75 -21.50
CA CYS A 196 -21.53 -21.22 -20.19
C CYS A 196 -20.53 -22.37 -20.33
N LYS A 197 -20.90 -23.43 -21.07
CA LYS A 197 -20.08 -24.63 -21.16
C LYS A 197 -18.76 -24.35 -21.87
N GLY A 198 -18.82 -23.64 -22.99
CA GLY A 198 -17.61 -23.25 -23.72
C GLY A 198 -16.72 -22.28 -22.93
N ALA A 199 -17.28 -21.28 -22.25
CA ALA A 199 -16.50 -20.32 -21.46
C ALA A 199 -15.75 -21.01 -20.31
N ILE A 200 -16.43 -21.90 -19.59
CA ILE A 200 -15.83 -22.64 -18.48
C ILE A 200 -14.71 -23.54 -19.00
N MET A 201 -14.95 -24.34 -20.04
CA MET A 201 -13.91 -25.21 -20.62
C MET A 201 -12.69 -24.41 -21.12
N ALA A 202 -12.90 -23.33 -21.86
CA ALA A 202 -11.81 -22.46 -22.34
C ALA A 202 -11.03 -21.83 -21.16
N SER A 203 -11.73 -21.44 -20.10
CA SER A 203 -11.12 -20.85 -18.90
C SER A 203 -10.40 -21.87 -18.01
N GLU A 204 -10.82 -23.13 -18.01
CA GLU A 204 -10.15 -24.22 -17.29
C GLU A 204 -8.87 -24.60 -18.01
N GLU A 205 -8.91 -24.78 -19.33
CA GLU A 205 -7.72 -25.06 -20.14
C GLU A 205 -6.70 -23.92 -20.04
N ALA A 206 -7.13 -22.67 -20.23
CA ALA A 206 -6.25 -21.51 -20.12
C ALA A 206 -5.69 -21.31 -18.70
N ARG A 207 -6.35 -21.80 -17.64
CA ARG A 207 -5.81 -21.79 -16.27
C ARG A 207 -4.83 -22.94 -16.03
N ASN A 208 -5.13 -24.13 -16.50
CA ASN A 208 -4.28 -25.33 -16.34
C ASN A 208 -2.95 -25.19 -17.09
N SER A 209 -2.97 -24.55 -18.26
CA SER A 209 -1.79 -24.31 -19.12
C SER A 209 -1.03 -23.01 -18.78
N SER A 210 -1.44 -22.29 -17.74
CA SER A 210 -0.82 -21.03 -17.29
C SER A 210 0.59 -21.25 -16.68
N PRO A 211 1.57 -20.37 -16.92
CA PRO A 211 1.51 -19.07 -17.60
C PRO A 211 1.69 -19.12 -19.13
N TYR A 212 1.89 -20.30 -19.73
CA TYR A 212 2.18 -20.46 -21.16
C TYR A 212 0.92 -20.83 -21.98
N SER A 213 -0.24 -20.32 -21.56
CA SER A 213 -1.54 -20.60 -22.18
C SER A 213 -1.62 -20.09 -23.62
N ASP A 214 -2.28 -20.81 -24.50
CA ASP A 214 -2.52 -20.35 -25.88
C ASP A 214 -3.36 -19.04 -25.84
N PRO A 215 -2.87 -17.93 -26.44
CA PRO A 215 -3.65 -16.70 -26.58
C PRO A 215 -5.03 -16.92 -27.20
N ARG A 216 -5.19 -17.93 -28.07
CA ARG A 216 -6.47 -18.29 -28.68
C ARG A 216 -7.48 -18.83 -27.67
N HIS A 217 -7.05 -19.67 -26.73
CA HIS A 217 -7.93 -20.16 -25.64
C HIS A 217 -8.38 -18.99 -24.75
N VAL A 218 -7.46 -18.07 -24.44
CA VAL A 218 -7.73 -16.88 -23.63
C VAL A 218 -8.74 -15.96 -24.34
N GLU A 219 -8.55 -15.72 -25.64
CA GLU A 219 -9.50 -14.96 -26.47
C GLU A 219 -10.90 -15.60 -26.46
N ILE A 220 -10.97 -16.93 -26.68
CA ILE A 220 -12.24 -17.66 -26.73
C ILE A 220 -12.97 -17.54 -25.39
N ALA A 221 -12.27 -17.78 -24.27
CA ALA A 221 -12.84 -17.65 -22.93
C ALA A 221 -13.40 -16.24 -22.67
N LEU A 222 -12.61 -15.18 -22.93
CA LEU A 222 -13.04 -13.79 -22.76
C LEU A 222 -14.28 -13.47 -23.60
N ARG A 223 -14.31 -13.88 -24.87
CA ARG A 223 -15.45 -13.64 -25.77
C ARG A 223 -16.71 -14.38 -25.30
N LEU A 224 -16.62 -15.66 -24.91
CA LEU A 224 -17.78 -16.43 -24.44
C LEU A 224 -18.34 -15.86 -23.13
N PHE A 225 -17.49 -15.51 -22.16
CA PHE A 225 -17.94 -14.87 -20.91
C PHE A 225 -18.61 -13.51 -21.16
N ARG A 226 -18.06 -12.67 -22.04
CA ARG A 226 -18.66 -11.38 -22.41
C ARG A 226 -20.01 -11.54 -23.10
N LEU A 227 -20.15 -12.49 -24.02
CA LEU A 227 -21.43 -12.80 -24.68
C LEU A 227 -22.46 -13.34 -23.69
N TRP A 228 -22.05 -14.21 -22.76
CA TRP A 228 -22.94 -14.72 -21.71
C TRP A 228 -23.40 -13.59 -20.77
N ALA A 229 -22.48 -12.76 -20.30
CA ALA A 229 -22.76 -11.56 -19.52
C ALA A 229 -23.60 -10.52 -20.29
N ALA A 230 -23.66 -10.60 -21.62
CA ALA A 230 -24.45 -9.71 -22.46
C ALA A 230 -25.93 -10.10 -22.55
N LEU A 231 -26.31 -11.34 -22.18
CA LEU A 231 -27.69 -11.85 -22.26
C LEU A 231 -28.66 -11.04 -21.37
N PRO A 232 -29.87 -10.68 -21.84
CA PRO A 232 -30.83 -9.88 -21.07
C PRO A 232 -31.20 -10.48 -19.72
N ALA A 233 -31.43 -11.80 -19.65
CA ALA A 233 -31.80 -12.49 -18.43
C ALA A 233 -30.68 -12.51 -17.38
N VAL A 234 -29.42 -12.51 -17.83
CA VAL A 234 -28.23 -12.44 -16.98
C VAL A 234 -28.01 -11.00 -16.50
N LYS A 235 -28.10 -10.01 -17.40
CA LYS A 235 -28.01 -8.57 -17.08
C LYS A 235 -29.04 -8.10 -16.07
N GLN A 236 -30.27 -8.59 -16.17
CA GLN A 236 -31.37 -8.20 -15.28
C GLN A 236 -31.38 -8.95 -13.94
N GLY A 237 -30.43 -9.87 -13.70
CA GLY A 237 -30.35 -10.63 -12.46
C GLY A 237 -31.56 -11.53 -12.18
N LEU A 238 -32.32 -11.87 -13.22
CA LEU A 238 -33.51 -12.72 -13.09
C LEU A 238 -33.09 -14.12 -12.62
N THR A 239 -33.97 -14.81 -11.90
CA THR A 239 -33.82 -16.25 -11.69
C THR A 239 -33.86 -16.95 -13.04
N ALA A 240 -32.93 -17.87 -13.30
CA ALA A 240 -33.01 -18.71 -14.49
C ALA A 240 -34.35 -19.47 -14.46
N SER A 241 -35.16 -19.33 -15.51
CA SER A 241 -36.23 -20.30 -15.73
C SER A 241 -35.53 -21.64 -15.95
N GLN A 242 -35.85 -22.64 -15.12
CA GLN A 242 -35.39 -24.01 -15.32
C GLN A 242 -35.53 -24.37 -16.81
N PRO A 243 -34.47 -24.81 -17.50
CA PRO A 243 -34.57 -25.19 -18.90
C PRO A 243 -35.57 -26.33 -19.00
N SER A 244 -36.75 -26.03 -19.56
CA SER A 244 -37.73 -27.06 -19.87
C SER A 244 -37.13 -27.98 -20.92
N HIS A 245 -36.74 -29.18 -20.43
CA HIS A 245 -36.26 -30.36 -21.14
C HIS A 245 -34.73 -30.61 -21.22
N LEU A 246 -34.20 -31.10 -20.09
CA LEU A 246 -33.75 -32.51 -19.92
C LEU A 246 -32.43 -33.01 -20.53
N ASP A 247 -31.66 -32.25 -21.32
CA ASP A 247 -30.36 -32.71 -21.85
C ASP A 247 -29.12 -31.93 -21.41
N ALA A 248 -29.29 -30.85 -20.65
CA ALA A 248 -28.17 -30.14 -20.02
C ALA A 248 -27.71 -30.89 -18.76
N SER A 249 -26.77 -31.83 -18.92
CA SER A 249 -26.08 -32.42 -17.78
C SER A 249 -25.36 -31.31 -16.98
N THR A 250 -25.72 -31.19 -15.70
CA THR A 250 -25.21 -30.17 -14.76
C THR A 250 -25.34 -28.72 -15.25
N SER A 251 -26.55 -28.14 -15.18
CA SER A 251 -26.74 -26.69 -15.28
C SER A 251 -26.11 -25.99 -14.07
N LEU A 252 -24.92 -25.42 -14.25
CA LEU A 252 -24.22 -24.65 -13.22
C LEU A 252 -24.99 -23.37 -12.87
N SER A 253 -24.89 -22.92 -11.62
CA SER A 253 -25.58 -21.70 -11.18
C SER A 253 -24.97 -20.46 -11.83
N ARG A 254 -25.78 -19.42 -12.07
CA ARG A 254 -25.27 -18.12 -12.56
C ARG A 254 -24.22 -17.52 -11.62
N THR A 255 -24.36 -17.72 -10.30
CA THR A 255 -23.35 -17.34 -9.31
C THR A 255 -22.02 -18.06 -9.53
N SER A 256 -22.05 -19.38 -9.81
CA SER A 256 -20.85 -20.18 -10.12
C SER A 256 -20.16 -19.70 -11.41
N ILE A 257 -20.92 -19.32 -12.44
CA ILE A 257 -20.36 -18.82 -13.71
C ILE A 257 -19.73 -17.43 -13.53
N TRP A 258 -20.34 -16.54 -12.74
CA TRP A 258 -19.71 -15.27 -12.36
C TRP A 258 -18.43 -15.47 -11.55
N LYS A 259 -18.42 -16.37 -10.56
CA LYS A 259 -17.21 -16.75 -9.81
C LYS A 259 -16.12 -17.29 -10.76
N ALA A 260 -16.46 -18.15 -11.72
CA ALA A 260 -15.53 -18.66 -12.72
C ALA A 260 -14.95 -17.56 -13.63
N TYR A 261 -15.76 -16.60 -14.07
CA TYR A 261 -15.31 -15.45 -14.86
C TYR A 261 -14.36 -14.54 -14.07
N TYR A 262 -14.68 -14.23 -12.82
CA TYR A 262 -13.77 -13.47 -11.94
C TYR A 262 -12.46 -14.24 -11.68
N GLY A 263 -12.53 -15.55 -11.41
CA GLY A 263 -11.37 -16.43 -11.29
C GLY A 263 -10.50 -16.47 -12.53
N PHE A 264 -11.10 -16.45 -13.72
CA PHE A 264 -10.37 -16.39 -14.97
C PHE A 264 -9.69 -15.02 -15.19
N LEU A 265 -10.39 -13.91 -14.94
CA LEU A 265 -9.80 -12.57 -15.00
C LEU A 265 -8.69 -12.37 -13.95
N THR A 266 -8.81 -12.99 -12.78
CA THR A 266 -7.76 -13.07 -11.75
C THR A 266 -6.52 -13.75 -12.30
N THR A 267 -6.64 -14.91 -12.96
CA THR A 267 -5.50 -15.58 -13.61
C THR A 267 -4.88 -14.73 -14.71
N VAL A 268 -5.69 -14.07 -15.55
CA VAL A 268 -5.20 -13.18 -16.61
C VAL A 268 -4.38 -12.03 -16.02
N LEU A 269 -4.85 -11.42 -14.93
CA LEU A 269 -4.15 -10.35 -14.22
C LEU A 269 -2.85 -10.83 -13.54
N GLN A 270 -2.92 -11.91 -12.76
CA GLN A 270 -1.81 -12.38 -11.93
C GLN A 270 -0.68 -13.01 -12.76
N ASN A 271 -1.01 -13.76 -13.82
CA ASN A 271 -0.03 -14.47 -14.65
C ASN A 271 0.31 -13.74 -15.96
N GLY A 272 -0.23 -12.52 -16.16
CA GLY A 272 0.11 -11.68 -17.31
C GLY A 272 -0.32 -12.24 -18.67
N LEU A 273 -1.42 -12.99 -18.72
CA LEU A 273 -1.93 -13.60 -19.95
C LEU A 273 -2.42 -12.53 -20.95
N ALA A 274 -2.41 -12.86 -22.24
CA ALA A 274 -2.82 -11.95 -23.32
C ALA A 274 -4.31 -11.56 -23.22
N TYR A 275 -4.59 -10.41 -22.60
CA TYR A 275 -5.94 -9.83 -22.54
C TYR A 275 -6.31 -9.22 -23.90
N MET A 276 -7.48 -9.59 -24.41
CA MET A 276 -8.07 -8.99 -25.62
C MET A 276 -9.11 -7.94 -25.22
N ALA A 277 -8.86 -6.66 -25.47
CA ALA A 277 -9.84 -5.61 -25.25
C ALA A 277 -11.16 -5.80 -26.05
N PRO A 278 -12.32 -5.41 -25.49
CA PRO A 278 -13.59 -5.39 -26.22
C PRO A 278 -13.78 -4.14 -27.12
N ASN A 279 -13.06 -3.04 -26.86
CA ASN A 279 -13.14 -1.80 -27.65
C ASN A 279 -11.73 -1.31 -28.04
N ASP A 280 -11.66 -0.46 -29.09
CA ASP A 280 -10.43 0.22 -29.48
C ASP A 280 -9.90 1.09 -28.32
N GLY A 281 -8.69 0.81 -27.87
CA GLY A 281 -8.04 1.50 -26.75
C GLY A 281 -6.97 0.63 -26.07
N PRO A 282 -6.32 1.14 -25.01
CA PRO A 282 -5.36 0.34 -24.23
C PRO A 282 -6.04 -0.81 -23.49
N ASP A 283 -5.38 -1.95 -23.43
CA ASP A 283 -5.88 -3.17 -22.79
C ASP A 283 -6.02 -3.05 -21.26
N ARG A 284 -5.02 -2.47 -20.59
CA ARG A 284 -4.95 -2.42 -19.11
C ARG A 284 -6.16 -1.70 -18.45
N PRO A 285 -6.57 -0.48 -18.87
CA PRO A 285 -7.78 0.15 -18.32
C PRO A 285 -9.06 -0.63 -18.59
N GLN A 286 -9.13 -1.33 -19.73
CA GLN A 286 -10.28 -2.17 -20.06
C GLN A 286 -10.32 -3.43 -19.18
N LEU A 287 -9.20 -4.10 -18.96
CA LEU A 287 -9.07 -5.20 -18.00
C LEU A 287 -9.43 -4.75 -16.57
N ALA A 288 -8.87 -3.63 -16.09
CA ALA A 288 -9.14 -3.12 -14.75
C ALA A 288 -10.62 -2.75 -14.54
N SER A 289 -11.26 -2.12 -15.54
CA SER A 289 -12.69 -1.79 -15.48
C SER A 289 -13.60 -3.03 -15.59
N GLU A 290 -13.21 -4.01 -16.41
CA GLU A 290 -13.93 -5.28 -16.55
C GLU A 290 -13.85 -6.09 -15.26
N LEU A 291 -12.65 -6.27 -14.69
CA LEU A 291 -12.45 -6.96 -13.41
C LEU A 291 -13.27 -6.33 -12.29
N ARG A 292 -13.18 -5.00 -12.10
CA ARG A 292 -13.93 -4.26 -11.06
C ARG A 292 -15.45 -4.41 -11.22
N ARG A 293 -15.95 -4.44 -12.48
CA ARG A 293 -17.37 -4.69 -12.77
C ARG A 293 -17.80 -6.11 -12.40
N ILE A 294 -16.98 -7.13 -12.69
CA ILE A 294 -17.31 -8.52 -12.35
C ILE A 294 -17.18 -8.74 -10.84
N GLU A 295 -16.16 -8.15 -10.20
CA GLU A 295 -15.94 -8.16 -8.76
C GLU A 295 -17.18 -7.70 -7.99
N ALA A 296 -17.72 -6.52 -8.35
CA ALA A 296 -18.93 -5.99 -7.74
C ALA A 296 -20.16 -6.90 -7.94
N ILE A 297 -20.26 -7.63 -9.05
CA ILE A 297 -21.36 -8.59 -9.29
C ILE A 297 -21.19 -9.83 -8.39
N CYS A 298 -19.97 -10.37 -8.31
CA CYS A 298 -19.64 -11.51 -7.44
C CYS A 298 -19.86 -11.17 -5.96
N GLU A 299 -19.36 -10.00 -5.51
CA GLU A 299 -19.55 -9.50 -4.14
C GLU A 299 -21.04 -9.39 -3.80
N ASN A 300 -21.84 -8.72 -4.64
CA ASN A 300 -23.28 -8.54 -4.39
C ASN A 300 -24.05 -9.87 -4.32
N ASN A 301 -23.68 -10.86 -5.14
CA ASN A 301 -24.29 -12.20 -5.05
C ASN A 301 -23.90 -12.89 -3.73
N LEU A 302 -22.61 -12.89 -3.38
CA LEU A 302 -22.09 -13.49 -2.15
C LEU A 302 -22.70 -12.86 -0.89
N LEU A 303 -22.69 -11.53 -0.77
CA LEU A 303 -23.22 -10.82 0.40
C LEU A 303 -24.74 -10.92 0.55
N ARG A 304 -25.47 -11.26 -0.52
CA ARG A 304 -26.92 -11.52 -0.49
C ARG A 304 -27.23 -12.95 -0.01
N GLU A 305 -26.38 -13.92 -0.35
CA GLU A 305 -26.53 -15.32 0.03
C GLU A 305 -26.03 -15.56 1.47
N VAL A 306 -24.93 -14.91 1.89
CA VAL A 306 -24.30 -15.08 3.21
C VAL A 306 -24.99 -14.25 4.30
N LYS A 307 -25.28 -14.89 5.43
CA LYS A 307 -25.76 -14.26 6.68
C LYS A 307 -24.63 -14.15 7.70
N PHE A 308 -24.75 -13.23 8.67
CA PHE A 308 -23.81 -13.13 9.78
C PHE A 308 -23.73 -14.48 10.53
N PRO A 309 -22.52 -14.96 10.92
CA PRO A 309 -22.35 -16.29 11.49
C PRO A 309 -23.07 -16.43 12.84
N THR A 310 -23.69 -17.60 13.06
CA THR A 310 -24.09 -18.02 14.41
C THR A 310 -22.85 -18.48 15.18
N ALA A 311 -22.95 -18.56 16.52
CA ALA A 311 -21.82 -18.90 17.41
C ALA A 311 -21.14 -20.26 17.13
N SER A 312 -21.74 -21.13 16.32
CA SER A 312 -21.23 -22.45 15.93
C SER A 312 -20.87 -22.55 14.43
N SER A 313 -20.69 -21.41 13.74
CA SER A 313 -20.43 -21.36 12.30
C SER A 313 -19.39 -20.29 11.95
N SER A 314 -18.59 -20.54 10.91
CA SER A 314 -17.71 -19.56 10.28
C SER A 314 -18.12 -19.34 8.83
N ASN A 315 -17.75 -18.20 8.25
CA ASN A 315 -18.04 -17.82 6.87
C ASN A 315 -16.76 -17.81 6.03
N SER A 316 -16.10 -18.97 5.93
CA SER A 316 -14.84 -19.12 5.19
C SER A 316 -14.94 -18.74 3.70
N GLU A 317 -16.11 -18.91 3.07
CA GLU A 317 -16.35 -18.44 1.69
C GLU A 317 -16.14 -16.93 1.51
N VAL A 318 -16.40 -16.13 2.56
CA VAL A 318 -16.14 -14.68 2.54
C VAL A 318 -14.65 -14.39 2.69
N GLU A 319 -13.93 -15.21 3.45
CA GLU A 319 -12.49 -15.08 3.66
C GLU A 319 -11.69 -15.50 2.40
N GLU A 320 -12.09 -16.59 1.74
CA GLU A 320 -11.55 -17.01 0.44
C GLU A 320 -11.77 -15.95 -0.65
N TRP A 321 -12.99 -15.38 -0.70
CA TRP A 321 -13.30 -14.25 -1.59
C TRP A 321 -12.42 -13.03 -1.31
N VAL A 322 -12.27 -12.65 -0.03
CA VAL A 322 -11.41 -11.52 0.36
C VAL A 322 -9.96 -11.75 -0.04
N GLU A 323 -9.43 -12.96 0.14
CA GLU A 323 -8.04 -13.25 -0.24
C GLU A 323 -7.83 -13.19 -1.76
N GLN A 324 -8.82 -13.58 -2.56
CA GLN A 324 -8.79 -13.41 -4.01
C GLN A 324 -8.83 -11.92 -4.43
N VAL A 325 -9.69 -11.11 -3.79
CA VAL A 325 -9.75 -9.65 -4.00
C VAL A 325 -8.42 -9.00 -3.63
N ILE A 326 -7.82 -9.39 -2.51
CA ILE A 326 -6.50 -8.90 -2.09
C ILE A 326 -5.43 -9.31 -3.11
N GLY A 327 -5.34 -10.57 -3.51
CA GLY A 327 -4.36 -11.02 -4.51
C GLY A 327 -4.48 -10.32 -5.88
N ASN A 328 -5.65 -9.77 -6.22
CA ASN A 328 -5.82 -8.89 -7.38
C ASN A 328 -5.38 -7.44 -7.08
N TRP A 329 -5.75 -6.91 -5.91
CA TRP A 329 -5.35 -5.60 -5.42
C TRP A 329 -3.83 -5.43 -5.30
N GLU A 330 -3.12 -6.45 -4.81
CA GLU A 330 -1.66 -6.48 -4.68
C GLU A 330 -0.95 -6.28 -6.03
N VAL A 331 -1.52 -6.83 -7.12
CA VAL A 331 -1.02 -6.63 -8.49
C VAL A 331 -1.37 -5.24 -9.03
N LEU A 332 -2.63 -4.81 -8.90
CA LEU A 332 -3.11 -3.52 -9.42
C LEU A 332 -2.49 -2.30 -8.71
N CYS A 333 -2.24 -2.42 -7.41
CA CYS A 333 -1.54 -1.41 -6.60
C CYS A 333 -0.02 -1.68 -6.53
N GLY A 334 0.47 -2.65 -7.30
CA GLY A 334 1.87 -2.97 -7.45
C GLY A 334 2.64 -2.01 -8.37
N PRO A 335 3.96 -2.20 -8.52
CA PRO A 335 4.87 -1.29 -9.23
C PRO A 335 4.72 -1.28 -10.76
N HIS A 336 4.16 -2.35 -11.35
CA HIS A 336 4.07 -2.52 -12.80
C HIS A 336 2.80 -1.89 -13.40
N TRP A 337 1.83 -1.53 -12.55
CA TRP A 337 0.60 -0.81 -12.91
C TRP A 337 0.76 0.66 -12.54
N GLN A 338 0.28 1.55 -13.40
CA GLN A 338 0.31 3.01 -13.17
C GLN A 338 -1.11 3.54 -12.96
N ASP A 339 -1.24 4.74 -12.39
CA ASP A 339 -2.57 5.35 -12.18
C ASP A 339 -3.34 5.55 -13.51
N GLN A 340 -2.63 5.76 -14.62
CA GLN A 340 -3.18 5.82 -15.97
C GLN A 340 -3.77 4.48 -16.46
N ASP A 341 -3.26 3.34 -15.96
CA ASP A 341 -3.74 2.00 -16.31
C ASP A 341 -5.07 1.64 -15.62
N LEU A 342 -5.51 2.44 -14.63
CA LEU A 342 -6.64 2.12 -13.74
C LEU A 342 -7.84 3.08 -13.88
N GLY A 343 -7.67 4.14 -14.69
CA GLY A 343 -8.67 5.17 -14.93
C GLY A 343 -8.71 6.26 -13.86
N GLU A 344 -9.86 6.90 -13.70
CA GLU A 344 -10.04 8.02 -12.77
C GLU A 344 -9.74 7.62 -11.31
N GLY A 345 -8.86 8.39 -10.66
CA GLY A 345 -8.44 8.19 -9.27
C GLY A 345 -7.46 7.04 -9.01
N GLY A 346 -7.02 6.32 -10.04
CA GLY A 346 -5.83 5.45 -9.99
C GLY A 346 -5.84 4.36 -8.91
N GLN A 347 -4.66 4.05 -8.39
CA GLN A 347 -4.43 3.05 -7.33
C GLN A 347 -5.14 3.43 -6.01
N ASN A 348 -5.28 4.73 -5.72
CA ASN A 348 -5.99 5.19 -4.52
C ASN A 348 -7.49 4.79 -4.55
N THR A 349 -8.17 4.98 -5.68
CA THR A 349 -9.56 4.55 -5.85
C THR A 349 -9.70 3.02 -5.81
N VAL A 350 -8.75 2.27 -6.36
CA VAL A 350 -8.75 0.80 -6.25
C VAL A 350 -8.63 0.37 -4.79
N GLY A 351 -7.67 0.91 -4.02
CA GLY A 351 -7.53 0.60 -2.60
C GLY A 351 -8.76 0.98 -1.77
N ARG A 352 -9.39 2.14 -2.03
CA ARG A 352 -10.62 2.54 -1.33
C ARG A 352 -11.81 1.64 -1.62
N ASN A 353 -11.98 1.18 -2.86
CA ASN A 353 -12.99 0.18 -3.19
C ASN A 353 -12.75 -1.15 -2.43
N VAL A 354 -11.48 -1.55 -2.25
CA VAL A 354 -11.13 -2.74 -1.47
C VAL A 354 -11.38 -2.55 0.03
N LEU A 355 -11.12 -1.37 0.60
CA LEU A 355 -11.54 -1.06 1.98
C LEU A 355 -13.06 -1.22 2.15
N ASP A 356 -13.83 -0.69 1.21
CA ASP A 356 -15.29 -0.81 1.19
C ASP A 356 -15.75 -2.28 1.16
N ILE A 357 -15.10 -3.13 0.36
CA ILE A 357 -15.33 -4.59 0.33
C ILE A 357 -14.96 -5.22 1.68
N LEU A 358 -13.80 -4.87 2.27
CA LEU A 358 -13.35 -5.40 3.56
C LEU A 358 -14.29 -5.01 4.70
N TYR A 359 -14.79 -3.77 4.74
CA TYR A 359 -15.78 -3.35 5.73
C TYR A 359 -17.12 -4.07 5.54
N ARG A 360 -17.58 -4.28 4.30
CA ARG A 360 -18.79 -5.10 4.04
C ARG A 360 -18.58 -6.57 4.44
N ALA A 361 -17.42 -7.15 4.17
CA ALA A 361 -17.05 -8.49 4.60
C ALA A 361 -16.97 -8.61 6.14
N ALA A 362 -16.49 -7.57 6.84
CA ALA A 362 -16.51 -7.50 8.31
C ALA A 362 -17.95 -7.54 8.87
N THR A 363 -18.94 -6.95 8.18
CA THR A 363 -20.36 -7.08 8.59
C THR A 363 -20.95 -8.49 8.42
N LYS A 364 -20.23 -9.39 7.76
CA LYS A 364 -20.62 -10.79 7.50
C LYS A 364 -19.72 -11.82 8.19
N THR A 365 -18.78 -11.39 9.02
CA THR A 365 -17.85 -12.27 9.72
C THR A 365 -17.75 -11.87 11.19
N TYR A 366 -17.23 -12.75 12.04
CA TYR A 366 -17.04 -12.46 13.46
C TYR A 366 -15.57 -12.66 13.83
N HIS A 367 -14.90 -11.58 14.24
CA HIS A 367 -13.50 -11.57 14.65
C HIS A 367 -12.52 -12.20 13.62
N SER A 368 -12.84 -12.16 12.33
CA SER A 368 -12.00 -12.70 11.25
C SER A 368 -10.60 -12.11 11.31
N HIS A 369 -9.62 -12.97 11.59
CA HIS A 369 -8.22 -12.59 11.71
C HIS A 369 -7.67 -12.12 10.36
N LEU A 370 -8.10 -12.77 9.27
CA LEU A 370 -7.77 -12.38 7.91
C LEU A 370 -8.25 -10.95 7.60
N ILE A 371 -9.53 -10.66 7.79
CA ILE A 371 -10.10 -9.35 7.40
C ILE A 371 -9.46 -8.21 8.20
N LEU A 372 -9.17 -8.40 9.49
CA LEU A 372 -8.47 -7.39 10.30
C LEU A 372 -7.03 -7.15 9.83
N ARG A 373 -6.29 -8.22 9.49
CA ARG A 373 -4.95 -8.11 8.88
C ARG A 373 -4.99 -7.39 7.53
N ARG A 374 -5.95 -7.73 6.67
CA ARG A 374 -6.11 -7.11 5.35
C ARG A 374 -6.56 -5.65 5.44
N LEU A 375 -7.38 -5.27 6.43
CA LEU A 375 -7.66 -3.87 6.75
C LEU A 375 -6.40 -3.09 7.14
N PHE A 376 -5.54 -3.65 8.00
CA PHE A 376 -4.24 -3.06 8.32
C PHE A 376 -3.38 -2.85 7.05
N HIS A 377 -3.30 -3.85 6.16
CA HIS A 377 -2.52 -3.76 4.92
C HIS A 377 -3.03 -2.68 3.96
N VAL A 378 -4.34 -2.65 3.67
CA VAL A 378 -4.90 -1.72 2.68
C VAL A 378 -4.89 -0.28 3.21
N HIS A 379 -5.19 -0.06 4.50
CA HIS A 379 -5.02 1.28 5.11
C HIS A 379 -3.56 1.74 5.11
N SER A 380 -2.60 0.85 5.38
CA SER A 380 -1.17 1.16 5.31
C SER A 380 -0.76 1.61 3.90
N ALA A 381 -1.22 0.90 2.87
CA ALA A 381 -0.93 1.24 1.47
C ALA A 381 -1.62 2.54 1.00
N LEU A 382 -2.75 2.93 1.59
CA LEU A 382 -3.41 4.21 1.35
C LEU A 382 -2.85 5.38 2.18
N ALA A 383 -1.85 5.13 3.03
CA ALA A 383 -1.29 6.05 4.01
C ALA A 383 -2.31 6.54 5.08
N ASP A 384 -3.39 5.79 5.29
CA ASP A 384 -4.41 6.00 6.34
C ASP A 384 -3.95 5.34 7.66
N PHE A 385 -2.74 5.65 8.10
CA PHE A 385 -2.02 4.91 9.15
C PHE A 385 -2.75 4.86 10.50
N ASP A 386 -3.44 5.92 10.90
CA ASP A 386 -4.17 5.95 12.17
C ASP A 386 -5.28 4.86 12.20
N LEU A 387 -5.92 4.58 11.05
CA LEU A 387 -6.89 3.48 10.89
C LEU A 387 -6.20 2.13 10.73
N ALA A 388 -5.08 2.07 10.01
CA ALA A 388 -4.27 0.86 9.88
C ALA A 388 -3.88 0.32 11.27
N PHE A 389 -3.39 1.20 12.14
CA PHE A 389 -2.94 0.83 13.48
C PHE A 389 -4.10 0.51 14.45
N GLN A 390 -5.30 1.07 14.25
CA GLN A 390 -6.50 0.62 14.97
C GLN A 390 -6.93 -0.80 14.55
N ALA A 391 -6.83 -1.13 13.26
CA ALA A 391 -7.08 -2.49 12.78
C ALA A 391 -6.03 -3.50 13.32
N LEU A 392 -4.75 -3.10 13.34
CA LEU A 392 -3.68 -3.92 13.91
C LEU A 392 -3.85 -4.14 15.42
N ASP A 393 -4.20 -3.11 16.20
CA ASP A 393 -4.43 -3.26 17.64
C ASP A 393 -5.60 -4.22 17.93
N SER A 394 -6.69 -4.09 17.17
CA SER A 394 -7.85 -4.99 17.25
C SER A 394 -7.48 -6.44 16.91
N TYR A 395 -6.66 -6.66 15.87
CA TYR A 395 -6.11 -7.96 15.49
C TYR A 395 -5.25 -8.57 16.61
N ILE A 396 -4.37 -7.78 17.21
CA ILE A 396 -3.50 -8.22 18.32
C ILE A 396 -4.31 -8.59 19.55
N GLU A 397 -5.28 -7.76 19.97
CA GLU A 397 -6.14 -8.05 21.13
C GLU A 397 -6.92 -9.35 20.95
N ILE A 398 -7.54 -9.54 19.77
CA ILE A 398 -8.32 -10.73 19.45
C ILE A 398 -7.46 -12.00 19.47
N ILE A 399 -6.28 -11.98 18.83
CA ILE A 399 -5.39 -13.15 18.75
C ILE A 399 -4.73 -13.46 20.09
N THR A 400 -4.21 -12.46 20.79
CA THR A 400 -3.59 -12.68 22.11
C THR A 400 -4.63 -13.20 23.11
N GLY A 401 -5.83 -12.62 23.13
CA GLY A 401 -6.96 -13.12 23.92
C GLY A 401 -7.43 -14.53 23.51
N ALA A 402 -7.35 -14.89 22.22
CA ALA A 402 -7.68 -16.24 21.75
C ALA A 402 -6.63 -17.27 22.20
N LYS A 403 -5.34 -16.98 22.00
CA LYS A 403 -4.23 -17.84 22.44
C LYS A 403 -4.20 -18.00 23.96
N GLU A 404 -4.47 -16.94 24.72
CA GLU A 404 -4.60 -17.03 26.17
C GLU A 404 -5.80 -17.86 26.66
N ARG A 405 -6.91 -17.88 25.90
CA ARG A 405 -8.06 -18.76 26.19
C ARG A 405 -7.76 -20.22 25.84
N ALA A 406 -7.04 -20.44 24.74
CA ALA A 406 -6.55 -21.76 24.33
C ALA A 406 -5.58 -22.37 25.35
N GLU A 407 -4.58 -21.60 25.83
CA GLU A 407 -3.66 -22.00 26.90
C GLU A 407 -4.38 -22.38 28.21
N LYS A 408 -5.59 -21.83 28.44
CA LYS A 408 -6.44 -22.12 29.61
C LYS A 408 -7.43 -23.28 29.39
N GLY A 409 -7.36 -23.97 28.25
CA GLY A 409 -8.18 -25.15 27.95
C GLY A 409 -9.66 -24.87 27.63
N ALA A 410 -9.99 -23.65 27.20
CA ALA A 410 -11.31 -23.36 26.65
C ALA A 410 -11.47 -24.00 25.26
N GLU A 411 -12.71 -24.18 24.80
CA GLU A 411 -12.98 -24.43 23.37
C GLU A 411 -12.78 -23.12 22.58
N TYR A 412 -12.08 -23.20 21.46
CA TYR A 412 -11.79 -22.10 20.54
C TYR A 412 -11.85 -22.58 19.09
N GLY A 413 -12.05 -21.66 18.14
CA GLY A 413 -12.04 -21.95 16.71
C GLY A 413 -10.63 -22.17 16.16
N GLU A 414 -10.40 -21.91 14.88
CA GLU A 414 -9.03 -21.92 14.34
C GLU A 414 -8.20 -20.78 14.95
N LEU A 415 -6.97 -21.07 15.40
CA LEU A 415 -6.04 -20.04 15.89
C LEU A 415 -5.18 -19.52 14.75
N GLU A 416 -4.86 -18.21 14.81
CA GLU A 416 -3.87 -17.64 13.91
C GLU A 416 -2.50 -18.33 14.07
N LYS A 417 -1.95 -18.82 12.96
CA LYS A 417 -0.61 -19.44 12.90
C LYS A 417 0.44 -18.47 13.44
N ASP A 418 1.36 -18.96 14.26
CA ASP A 418 2.42 -18.14 14.86
C ASP A 418 3.30 -17.45 13.80
N GLU A 419 3.53 -18.11 12.66
CA GLU A 419 4.19 -17.54 11.48
C GLU A 419 3.52 -16.24 11.01
N ILE A 420 2.22 -16.29 10.70
CA ILE A 420 1.48 -15.16 10.12
C ILE A 420 1.34 -14.04 11.16
N PHE A 421 1.17 -14.40 12.44
CA PHE A 421 1.14 -13.43 13.54
C PHE A 421 2.49 -12.70 13.68
N LEU A 422 3.61 -13.42 13.71
CA LEU A 422 4.96 -12.84 13.74
C LEU A 422 5.23 -11.95 12.52
N GLN A 423 4.81 -12.38 11.33
CA GLN A 423 4.96 -11.59 10.11
C GLN A 423 4.19 -10.26 10.21
N THR A 424 2.90 -10.31 10.59
CA THR A 424 2.04 -9.12 10.73
C THR A 424 2.58 -8.13 11.77
N LEU A 425 3.11 -8.63 12.90
CA LEU A 425 3.77 -7.78 13.90
C LEU A 425 5.05 -7.12 13.35
N SER A 426 5.84 -7.88 12.59
CA SER A 426 7.09 -7.40 11.98
C SER A 426 6.85 -6.29 10.95
N GLU A 427 5.74 -6.38 10.23
CA GLU A 427 5.24 -5.36 9.30
C GLU A 427 4.87 -4.07 10.05
N GLY A 428 4.09 -4.19 11.13
CA GLY A 428 3.73 -3.06 11.98
C GLY A 428 4.96 -2.33 12.56
N VAL A 429 5.95 -3.06 13.07
CA VAL A 429 7.21 -2.47 13.56
C VAL A 429 7.99 -1.78 12.44
N THR A 430 8.07 -2.40 11.25
CA THR A 430 8.74 -1.80 10.09
C THR A 430 8.07 -0.49 9.68
N LEU A 431 6.73 -0.46 9.62
CA LEU A 431 5.96 0.71 9.20
C LEU A 431 6.08 1.88 10.20
N LEU A 432 5.93 1.61 11.50
CA LEU A 432 6.12 2.60 12.56
C LEU A 432 7.54 3.17 12.55
N SER A 433 8.54 2.30 12.40
CA SER A 433 9.96 2.71 12.43
C SER A 433 10.47 3.38 11.16
N CYS A 434 9.69 3.32 10.05
CA CYS A 434 10.05 3.96 8.79
C CYS A 434 9.29 5.27 8.51
N LEU A 435 8.09 5.46 9.07
CA LEU A 435 7.21 6.59 8.72
C LEU A 435 6.70 7.39 9.93
N GLY A 436 6.91 6.89 11.14
CA GLY A 436 6.39 7.44 12.38
C GLY A 436 7.28 8.50 13.06
N SER A 437 6.72 9.15 14.08
CA SER A 437 7.42 10.06 14.99
C SER A 437 7.67 9.40 16.36
N PHE A 438 7.93 10.19 17.41
CA PHE A 438 8.21 9.67 18.76
C PHE A 438 7.07 8.79 19.31
N ASP A 439 5.82 9.21 19.13
CA ASP A 439 4.63 8.46 19.59
C ASP A 439 4.55 7.08 18.93
N GLU A 440 4.85 7.02 17.64
CA GLU A 440 4.86 5.80 16.85
C GLU A 440 6.08 4.91 17.16
N ALA A 441 7.22 5.49 17.54
CA ALA A 441 8.40 4.76 18.02
C ALA A 441 8.18 4.09 19.40
N GLU A 442 7.46 4.75 20.33
CA GLU A 442 7.02 4.12 21.58
C GLU A 442 6.16 2.87 21.29
N LYS A 443 5.23 2.97 20.34
CA LYS A 443 4.43 1.82 19.88
C LYS A 443 5.25 0.74 19.16
N ALA A 444 6.27 1.12 18.39
CA ALA A 444 7.16 0.17 17.72
C ALA A 444 7.96 -0.68 18.72
N LYS A 445 8.33 -0.07 19.87
CA LYS A 445 8.95 -0.77 21.00
C LYS A 445 7.99 -1.78 21.63
N ASP A 446 6.74 -1.40 21.91
CA ASP A 446 5.74 -2.30 22.50
C ASP A 446 5.49 -3.54 21.60
N LEU A 447 5.38 -3.34 20.28
CA LEU A 447 5.28 -4.43 19.31
C LEU A 447 6.57 -5.29 19.25
N THR A 448 7.74 -4.67 19.40
CA THR A 448 9.03 -5.38 19.46
C THR A 448 9.13 -6.29 20.69
N GLU A 449 8.69 -5.82 21.87
CA GLU A 449 8.60 -6.64 23.08
C GLU A 449 7.61 -7.81 22.91
N LEU A 450 6.48 -7.59 22.21
CA LEU A 450 5.54 -8.65 21.87
C LEU A 450 6.16 -9.71 20.94
N ILE A 451 6.91 -9.31 19.90
CA ILE A 451 7.64 -10.23 19.01
C ILE A 451 8.66 -11.05 19.81
N ARG A 452 9.48 -10.41 20.66
CA ARG A 452 10.46 -11.10 21.53
C ARG A 452 9.78 -12.16 22.39
N LYS A 453 8.67 -11.81 23.07
CA LYS A 453 7.89 -12.76 23.88
C LYS A 453 7.39 -13.98 23.09
N GLN A 454 7.05 -13.83 21.80
CA GLN A 454 6.67 -14.98 20.96
C GLN A 454 7.90 -15.82 20.58
N LEU A 455 9.03 -15.20 20.23
CA LEU A 455 10.29 -15.90 19.91
C LEU A 455 10.81 -16.68 21.14
N ASP A 456 10.77 -16.09 22.33
CA ASP A 456 11.22 -16.72 23.58
C ASP A 456 10.35 -17.92 23.97
N LYS A 457 9.02 -17.84 23.76
CA LYS A 457 8.10 -18.98 23.93
C LYS A 457 8.50 -20.17 23.06
N GLN A 458 8.94 -19.93 21.82
CA GLN A 458 9.39 -20.98 20.90
C GLN A 458 10.77 -21.52 21.31
N GLY A 459 11.72 -20.63 21.66
CA GLY A 459 13.06 -21.00 22.13
C GLY A 459 13.04 -21.91 23.37
N ALA A 460 12.14 -21.62 24.33
CA ALA A 460 11.97 -22.41 25.55
C ALA A 460 11.43 -23.85 25.32
N THR A 461 10.92 -24.16 24.12
CA THR A 461 10.49 -25.53 23.76
C THR A 461 11.59 -26.38 23.10
N VAL A 462 12.76 -25.80 22.83
CA VAL A 462 13.95 -26.54 22.34
C VAL A 462 14.80 -26.99 23.53
N PRO A 463 14.92 -28.30 23.81
CA PRO A 463 15.83 -28.76 24.87
C PRO A 463 17.28 -28.54 24.45
N GLU A 464 18.08 -27.87 25.29
CA GLU A 464 19.53 -27.75 25.11
C GLU A 464 20.19 -29.14 25.20
N GLY A 465 20.32 -29.81 24.06
CA GLY A 465 20.43 -31.27 24.00
C GLY A 465 21.22 -31.84 22.83
N LYS A 466 22.44 -31.34 22.63
CA LYS A 466 23.50 -31.85 21.71
C LYS A 466 23.32 -31.58 20.21
N ALA A 467 24.39 -31.02 19.65
CA ALA A 467 24.61 -30.95 18.22
C ALA A 467 24.81 -32.36 17.62
N ASN A 468 23.83 -32.82 16.84
CA ASN A 468 24.03 -33.54 15.58
C ASN A 468 22.69 -33.60 14.83
N GLY A 469 22.69 -33.26 13.55
CA GLY A 469 21.47 -32.95 12.80
C GLY A 469 20.55 -34.15 12.54
N LYS A 470 19.58 -34.37 13.43
CA LYS A 470 18.20 -34.77 13.09
C LYS A 470 17.28 -34.53 14.28
N LEU A 471 16.45 -33.48 14.24
CA LEU A 471 15.53 -33.17 15.32
C LEU A 471 14.38 -34.20 15.32
N LEU A 472 14.20 -34.92 16.42
CA LEU A 472 13.06 -35.79 16.68
C LEU A 472 12.42 -35.33 17.99
N LEU A 473 11.29 -34.65 17.89
CA LEU A 473 10.53 -34.20 19.05
C LEU A 473 9.65 -35.36 19.57
N THR A 474 9.79 -35.68 20.86
CA THR A 474 8.93 -36.65 21.55
C THR A 474 7.55 -36.06 21.81
N GLN A 475 6.52 -36.67 21.24
CA GLN A 475 5.13 -36.23 21.35
C GLN A 475 4.56 -36.44 22.75
N GLY A 476 3.88 -35.42 23.28
CA GLY A 476 2.83 -35.59 24.29
C GLY A 476 1.49 -35.88 23.60
N PRO A 477 0.66 -36.82 24.08
CA PRO A 477 -0.57 -37.19 23.41
C PRO A 477 -1.64 -36.10 23.60
N GLY A 478 -1.89 -35.29 22.57
CA GLY A 478 -3.02 -34.35 22.57
C GLY A 478 -2.88 -33.10 21.69
N SER A 479 -1.68 -32.73 21.23
CA SER A 479 -1.48 -31.56 20.36
C SER A 479 -1.10 -31.98 18.94
N THR A 480 -2.09 -31.97 18.04
CA THR A 480 -1.87 -32.18 16.61
C THR A 480 -1.41 -30.88 15.94
N ILE A 481 -0.33 -30.96 15.16
CA ILE A 481 0.30 -29.90 14.35
C ILE A 481 1.17 -28.90 15.15
N SER A 482 2.44 -29.28 15.37
CA SER A 482 3.51 -28.30 15.61
C SER A 482 3.96 -27.70 14.27
N SER A 483 3.59 -26.45 14.00
CA SER A 483 4.05 -25.73 12.80
C SER A 483 5.43 -25.14 13.05
N GLU A 484 6.49 -25.76 12.51
CA GLU A 484 7.82 -25.13 12.49
C GLU A 484 7.74 -23.82 11.71
N ILE A 485 8.16 -22.70 12.32
CA ILE A 485 8.11 -21.38 11.68
C ILE A 485 9.19 -21.33 10.58
N PRO A 486 8.86 -20.96 9.33
CA PRO A 486 9.84 -20.91 8.26
C PRO A 486 11.01 -19.97 8.57
N PRO A 487 12.27 -20.36 8.23
CA PRO A 487 13.45 -19.54 8.52
C PRO A 487 13.39 -18.12 7.92
N ALA A 488 12.69 -17.98 6.79
CA ALA A 488 12.42 -16.72 6.13
C ALA A 488 11.59 -15.73 6.99
N VAL A 489 10.70 -16.24 7.85
CA VAL A 489 9.86 -15.43 8.76
C VAL A 489 10.60 -15.16 10.07
N LEU A 490 11.39 -16.13 10.58
CA LEU A 490 12.32 -15.88 11.70
C LEU A 490 13.33 -14.77 11.38
N ALA A 491 13.90 -14.76 10.17
CA ALA A 491 14.77 -13.68 9.71
C ALA A 491 14.04 -12.33 9.68
N THR A 492 12.79 -12.29 9.21
CA THR A 492 11.96 -11.07 9.20
C THR A 492 11.65 -10.58 10.62
N ALA A 493 11.34 -11.48 11.56
CA ALA A 493 11.08 -11.16 12.95
C ALA A 493 12.32 -10.63 13.68
N TYR A 494 13.48 -11.27 13.52
CA TYR A 494 14.74 -10.77 14.06
C TYR A 494 15.12 -9.40 13.47
N ARG A 495 14.93 -9.21 12.16
CA ARG A 495 15.11 -7.89 11.51
C ARG A 495 14.18 -6.86 12.15
N ALA A 496 12.90 -7.16 12.31
CA ALA A 496 11.94 -6.22 12.90
C ALA A 496 12.28 -5.86 14.35
N VAL A 497 12.69 -6.81 15.18
CA VAL A 497 13.18 -6.53 16.54
C VAL A 497 14.40 -5.59 16.50
N GLY A 498 15.38 -5.88 15.65
CA GLY A 498 16.57 -5.02 15.50
C GLY A 498 16.23 -3.61 15.01
N VAL A 499 15.34 -3.49 14.02
CA VAL A 499 14.80 -2.22 13.48
C VAL A 499 14.07 -1.42 14.57
N GLY A 500 13.19 -2.07 15.34
CA GLY A 500 12.41 -1.41 16.40
C GLY A 500 13.28 -0.94 17.57
N LEU A 501 14.29 -1.74 17.97
CA LEU A 501 15.27 -1.34 18.98
C LEU A 501 16.16 -0.19 18.49
N ALA A 502 16.66 -0.24 17.26
CA ALA A 502 17.46 0.84 16.66
C ALA A 502 16.68 2.17 16.64
N ASN A 503 15.44 2.14 16.16
CA ASN A 503 14.54 3.30 16.17
C ASN A 503 14.32 3.83 17.60
N TRP A 504 14.03 2.96 18.58
CA TRP A 504 13.85 3.37 19.96
C TRP A 504 15.13 3.94 20.61
N ALA A 505 16.32 3.46 20.21
CA ALA A 505 17.59 4.04 20.66
C ALA A 505 17.76 5.49 20.20
N SER A 506 17.42 5.80 18.95
CA SER A 506 17.48 7.18 18.41
C SER A 506 16.61 8.18 19.21
N PHE A 507 15.55 7.71 19.87
CA PHE A 507 14.68 8.50 20.76
C PHE A 507 14.99 8.39 22.26
N THR A 508 15.94 7.54 22.67
CA THR A 508 16.31 7.36 24.08
C THR A 508 17.30 8.47 24.51
N PRO A 509 17.02 9.32 25.51
CA PRO A 509 17.90 10.45 25.85
C PRO A 509 19.18 10.05 26.63
N GLN A 510 19.09 8.99 27.44
CA GLN A 510 20.19 8.55 28.32
C GLN A 510 21.22 7.74 27.52
N ASN A 511 22.50 8.11 27.60
CA ASN A 511 23.56 7.51 26.79
C ASN A 511 23.77 6.02 27.10
N GLU A 512 23.86 5.65 28.37
CA GLU A 512 24.13 4.27 28.79
C GLU A 512 23.02 3.32 28.33
N ALA A 513 21.77 3.70 28.56
CA ALA A 513 20.61 2.94 28.10
C ALA A 513 20.52 2.90 26.56
N ARG A 514 20.87 3.98 25.86
CA ARG A 514 20.89 4.03 24.38
C ARG A 514 21.88 3.01 23.82
N ASP A 515 23.08 2.95 24.37
CA ASP A 515 24.15 2.08 23.88
C ASP A 515 23.85 0.59 24.18
N GLU A 516 23.23 0.28 25.33
CA GLU A 516 22.66 -1.05 25.61
C GLU A 516 21.61 -1.46 24.57
N ILE A 517 20.64 -0.59 24.26
CA ILE A 517 19.58 -0.84 23.28
C ILE A 517 20.17 -1.03 21.87
N ARG A 518 21.18 -0.24 21.49
CA ARG A 518 21.90 -0.42 20.20
C ARG A 518 22.67 -1.74 20.15
N GLY A 519 23.28 -2.17 21.25
CA GLY A 519 23.91 -3.48 21.36
C GLY A 519 22.92 -4.62 21.08
N GLU A 520 21.76 -4.60 21.73
CA GLU A 520 20.68 -5.56 21.45
C GLU A 520 20.19 -5.47 19.99
N ALA A 521 20.07 -4.26 19.42
CA ALA A 521 19.67 -4.07 18.04
C ALA A 521 20.64 -4.74 17.05
N VAL A 522 21.96 -4.56 17.25
CA VAL A 522 23.01 -5.21 16.44
C VAL A 522 22.92 -6.73 16.54
N ASP A 523 22.77 -7.29 17.75
CA ASP A 523 22.62 -8.74 17.96
C ASP A 523 21.43 -9.34 17.19
N TYR A 524 20.28 -8.67 17.21
CA TYR A 524 19.10 -9.12 16.47
C TYR A 524 19.24 -8.92 14.94
N LEU A 525 19.90 -7.86 14.48
CA LEU A 525 20.19 -7.67 13.06
C LEU A 525 21.18 -8.72 12.54
N LEU A 526 22.24 -9.05 13.29
CA LEU A 526 23.17 -10.13 12.97
C LEU A 526 22.47 -11.51 12.91
N LYS A 527 21.57 -11.81 13.86
CA LYS A 527 20.71 -13.01 13.80
C LYS A 527 19.87 -13.03 12.52
N SER A 528 19.35 -11.89 12.06
CA SER A 528 18.52 -11.80 10.84
C SER A 528 19.26 -12.12 9.53
N VAL A 529 20.58 -11.88 9.49
CA VAL A 529 21.45 -12.11 8.31
C VAL A 529 22.22 -13.44 8.43
N SER A 530 21.94 -14.26 9.46
CA SER A 530 22.61 -15.55 9.65
C SER A 530 22.42 -16.49 8.44
N PRO A 531 23.49 -17.09 7.88
CA PRO A 531 23.40 -18.06 6.78
C PRO A 531 22.47 -19.25 7.07
N SER A 532 22.23 -19.56 8.35
CA SER A 532 21.31 -20.63 8.78
C SER A 532 19.84 -20.35 8.42
N LEU A 533 19.46 -19.09 8.15
CA LEU A 533 18.08 -18.70 7.84
C LEU A 533 17.75 -18.66 6.34
N GLY A 534 18.68 -19.10 5.48
CA GLY A 534 18.47 -19.27 4.03
C GLY A 534 18.43 -17.98 3.20
N LYS A 535 18.02 -16.84 3.78
CA LYS A 535 18.11 -15.51 3.16
C LYS A 535 19.54 -14.96 3.28
N GLN A 536 20.44 -15.35 2.35
CA GLN A 536 21.87 -15.02 2.47
C GLN A 536 22.20 -13.53 2.50
N MET A 537 21.42 -12.64 1.86
CA MET A 537 21.60 -11.18 1.94
C MET A 537 20.23 -10.47 1.86
N SER A 538 19.90 -9.65 2.85
CA SER A 538 18.79 -8.68 2.76
C SER A 538 19.36 -7.27 2.81
N TYR A 539 19.19 -6.50 1.73
CA TYR A 539 19.68 -5.11 1.67
C TYR A 539 19.12 -4.25 2.81
N SER A 540 17.85 -4.43 3.18
CA SER A 540 17.23 -3.73 4.33
C SER A 540 17.88 -4.07 5.68
N SER A 541 18.16 -5.36 5.95
CA SER A 541 18.88 -5.76 7.18
C SER A 541 20.30 -5.20 7.20
N LEU A 542 21.04 -5.33 6.10
CA LEU A 542 22.43 -4.88 5.99
C LEU A 542 22.56 -3.36 6.08
N TYR A 543 21.68 -2.62 5.41
CA TYR A 543 21.58 -1.17 5.53
C TYR A 543 21.40 -0.74 6.99
N THR A 544 20.42 -1.35 7.68
CA THR A 544 20.12 -1.00 9.08
C THR A 544 21.27 -1.38 10.01
N LEU A 545 21.88 -2.55 9.81
CA LEU A 545 23.03 -3.02 10.57
C LEU A 545 24.22 -2.06 10.41
N SER A 546 24.60 -1.74 9.18
CA SER A 546 25.69 -0.80 8.89
C SER A 546 25.41 0.61 9.42
N LEU A 547 24.15 1.07 9.43
CA LEU A 547 23.77 2.36 10.02
C LEU A 547 23.93 2.37 11.56
N VAL A 548 23.45 1.33 12.25
CA VAL A 548 23.60 1.22 13.72
C VAL A 548 25.07 1.02 14.10
N LEU A 549 25.85 0.29 13.31
CA LEU A 549 27.31 0.19 13.49
C LEU A 549 28.00 1.55 13.29
N ALA A 550 27.56 2.36 12.33
CA ALA A 550 28.06 3.74 12.13
C ALA A 550 27.73 4.65 13.33
N GLU A 551 26.53 4.57 13.89
CA GLU A 551 26.14 5.29 15.13
C GLU A 551 26.95 4.81 16.35
N ASN A 552 27.21 3.50 16.44
CA ASN A 552 28.13 2.89 17.42
C ASN A 552 29.62 3.17 17.11
N ARG A 553 29.89 3.96 16.07
CA ARG A 553 31.22 4.39 15.61
C ARG A 553 32.12 3.25 15.11
N ASP A 554 31.61 2.05 14.86
CA ASP A 554 32.34 0.93 14.25
C ASP A 554 32.30 1.03 12.72
N LEU A 555 33.10 1.97 12.21
CA LEU A 555 33.09 2.34 10.78
C LEU A 555 33.61 1.21 9.88
N ASP A 556 34.60 0.44 10.32
CA ASP A 556 35.25 -0.56 9.48
C ASP A 556 34.33 -1.77 9.21
N THR A 557 33.65 -2.30 10.24
CA THR A 557 32.67 -3.38 10.04
C THR A 557 31.45 -2.90 9.25
N ALA A 558 30.99 -1.66 9.49
CA ALA A 558 29.92 -1.04 8.71
C ALA A 558 30.27 -0.97 7.22
N ILE A 559 31.49 -0.53 6.88
CA ILE A 559 32.01 -0.46 5.50
C ILE A 559 32.08 -1.85 4.86
N ASP A 560 32.55 -2.86 5.58
CA ASP A 560 32.65 -4.23 5.05
C ASP A 560 31.26 -4.81 4.74
N TYR A 561 30.27 -4.61 5.62
CA TYR A 561 28.89 -5.01 5.34
C TYR A 561 28.30 -4.25 4.13
N VAL A 562 28.51 -2.94 4.00
CA VAL A 562 28.04 -2.18 2.82
C VAL A 562 28.71 -2.67 1.54
N LYS A 563 30.03 -2.88 1.54
CA LYS A 563 30.77 -3.44 0.39
C LYS A 563 30.29 -4.85 0.02
N SER A 564 29.99 -5.70 1.00
CA SER A 564 29.44 -7.05 0.75
C SER A 564 28.07 -7.00 0.06
N ALA A 565 27.22 -6.03 0.42
CA ALA A 565 25.95 -5.80 -0.25
C ALA A 565 26.13 -5.28 -1.68
N LEU A 566 26.96 -4.25 -1.88
CA LEU A 566 27.18 -3.63 -3.19
C LEU A 566 27.84 -4.59 -4.21
N THR A 567 28.73 -5.47 -3.74
CA THR A 567 29.39 -6.48 -4.59
C THR A 567 28.56 -7.74 -4.84
N SER A 568 27.40 -7.87 -4.19
CA SER A 568 26.51 -9.02 -4.39
C SER A 568 25.81 -8.96 -5.76
N HIS A 569 26.12 -9.92 -6.62
CA HIS A 569 25.45 -10.09 -7.91
C HIS A 569 24.17 -10.93 -7.74
N GLY A 570 23.04 -10.26 -7.53
CA GLY A 570 21.72 -10.86 -7.72
C GLY A 570 21.41 -10.99 -9.21
N CYS A 571 20.94 -12.15 -9.66
CA CYS A 571 20.48 -12.34 -11.04
C CYS A 571 19.10 -11.67 -11.18
N SER A 572 19.03 -10.61 -11.98
CA SER A 572 17.77 -9.97 -12.39
C SER A 572 17.84 -9.77 -13.90
N ASP A 573 17.46 -10.81 -14.65
CA ASP A 573 17.62 -10.84 -16.11
C ASP A 573 16.61 -9.93 -16.84
N THR A 574 15.70 -9.27 -16.13
CA THR A 574 14.75 -8.29 -16.67
C THR A 574 15.26 -6.85 -16.54
N SER A 575 15.80 -6.33 -17.64
CA SER A 575 16.40 -4.98 -17.75
C SER A 575 15.45 -3.79 -17.47
N GLU A 576 14.14 -3.99 -17.26
CA GLU A 576 13.13 -2.93 -17.31
C GLU A 576 12.69 -2.36 -15.95
N ASP A 577 12.97 -3.03 -14.83
CA ASP A 577 12.40 -2.64 -13.53
C ASP A 577 13.33 -1.79 -12.65
N LEU A 578 14.65 -1.86 -12.87
CA LEU A 578 15.69 -1.13 -12.12
C LEU A 578 15.52 -1.19 -10.58
N SER A 579 14.92 -2.26 -10.06
CA SER A 579 14.51 -2.38 -8.66
C SER A 579 15.70 -2.56 -7.73
N ARG A 580 16.69 -3.36 -8.15
CA ARG A 580 17.96 -3.53 -7.43
C ARG A 580 18.72 -2.21 -7.40
N GLU A 581 18.80 -1.52 -8.53
CA GLU A 581 19.52 -0.26 -8.70
C GLU A 581 18.94 0.83 -7.76
N ARG A 582 17.61 0.88 -7.62
CA ARG A 582 16.89 1.74 -6.65
C ARG A 582 17.25 1.41 -5.19
N ASP A 583 17.26 0.13 -4.82
CA ASP A 583 17.60 -0.32 -3.46
C ASP A 583 19.08 -0.08 -3.10
N LEU A 584 19.99 -0.05 -4.08
CA LEU A 584 21.42 0.22 -3.86
C LEU A 584 21.76 1.71 -3.65
N VAL A 585 20.92 2.66 -4.06
CA VAL A 585 21.16 4.12 -3.85
C VAL A 585 21.47 4.46 -2.38
N PRO A 586 20.66 4.09 -1.37
CA PRO A 586 20.97 4.36 0.03
C PRO A 586 22.22 3.61 0.53
N MET A 587 22.59 2.46 -0.06
CA MET A 587 23.83 1.75 0.29
C MET A 587 25.07 2.52 -0.19
N TRP A 588 25.04 3.03 -1.43
CA TRP A 588 26.09 3.92 -1.95
C TRP A 588 26.20 5.22 -1.15
N HIS A 589 25.07 5.80 -0.74
CA HIS A 589 25.05 7.03 0.07
C HIS A 589 25.61 6.81 1.47
N LEU A 590 25.25 5.70 2.13
CA LEU A 590 25.84 5.28 3.41
C LEU A 590 27.35 5.03 3.27
N LEU A 591 27.79 4.36 2.19
CA LEU A 591 29.24 4.18 1.93
C LEU A 591 29.96 5.52 1.82
N ALA A 592 29.40 6.49 1.09
CA ALA A 592 29.99 7.82 0.96
C ALA A 592 30.12 8.54 2.31
N LEU A 593 29.11 8.46 3.19
CA LEU A 593 29.21 9.05 4.53
C LEU A 593 30.21 8.31 5.43
N LEU A 594 30.24 6.98 5.39
CA LEU A 594 31.23 6.16 6.13
C LEU A 594 32.67 6.49 5.71
N LEU A 595 32.93 6.62 4.40
CA LEU A 595 34.24 7.03 3.87
C LEU A 595 34.57 8.48 4.24
N SER A 596 33.57 9.38 4.27
CA SER A 596 33.77 10.76 4.73
C SER A 596 34.17 10.84 6.21
N ALA A 597 33.61 9.98 7.07
CA ALA A 597 33.98 9.86 8.48
C ALA A 597 35.40 9.29 8.69
N LYS A 598 36.00 8.70 7.64
CA LYS A 598 37.42 8.30 7.60
C LYS A 598 38.30 9.34 6.89
N ASN A 599 37.76 10.50 6.52
CA ASN A 599 38.41 11.55 5.72
C ASN A 599 38.86 11.10 4.31
N GLU A 600 38.27 10.02 3.76
CA GLU A 600 38.57 9.49 2.41
C GLU A 600 37.72 10.19 1.33
N PHE A 601 37.73 11.52 1.30
CA PHE A 601 36.80 12.34 0.50
C PHE A 601 36.79 12.02 -1.00
N ASP A 602 37.96 11.80 -1.63
CA ASP A 602 38.04 11.48 -3.06
C ASP A 602 37.30 10.17 -3.43
N ILE A 603 37.27 9.20 -2.51
CA ILE A 603 36.63 7.88 -2.71
C ILE A 603 35.14 7.98 -2.32
N ALA A 604 34.83 8.79 -1.32
CA ALA A 604 33.46 9.10 -0.91
C ALA A 604 32.68 9.81 -2.04
N GLU A 605 33.27 10.81 -2.71
CA GLU A 605 32.64 11.50 -3.84
C GLU A 605 32.36 10.53 -5.01
N ARG A 606 33.35 9.72 -5.39
CA ARG A 606 33.19 8.68 -6.42
C ARG A 606 32.13 7.64 -6.05
N SER A 607 31.91 7.38 -4.76
CA SER A 607 30.83 6.51 -4.28
C SER A 607 29.44 7.15 -4.47
N CYS A 608 29.33 8.47 -4.37
CA CYS A 608 28.12 9.19 -4.78
C CYS A 608 27.90 9.17 -6.29
N GLU A 609 28.95 9.33 -7.12
CA GLU A 609 28.82 9.24 -8.58
C GLU A 609 28.40 7.83 -9.03
N ALA A 610 29.02 6.79 -8.47
CA ALA A 610 28.67 5.38 -8.72
C ALA A 610 27.19 5.05 -8.39
N ALA A 611 26.55 5.80 -7.49
CA ALA A 611 25.12 5.67 -7.20
C ALA A 611 24.23 6.12 -8.37
N PHE A 612 24.65 7.15 -9.11
CA PHE A 612 23.94 7.65 -10.30
C PHE A 612 24.26 6.81 -11.54
N GLU A 613 25.48 6.26 -11.64
CA GLU A 613 25.88 5.33 -12.71
C GLU A 613 25.10 4.00 -12.70
N GLN A 614 24.39 3.66 -11.61
CA GLN A 614 23.46 2.52 -11.60
C GLN A 614 22.27 2.71 -12.57
N PHE A 615 21.96 3.95 -12.96
CA PHE A 615 20.84 4.27 -13.84
C PHE A 615 21.31 4.57 -15.26
N PRO A 616 20.47 4.32 -16.30
CA PRO A 616 20.78 4.72 -17.66
C PRO A 616 21.14 6.22 -17.74
N PRO A 617 22.19 6.62 -18.47
CA PRO A 617 22.71 8.00 -18.48
C PRO A 617 21.70 9.03 -18.98
N GLU A 618 20.64 8.57 -19.65
CA GLU A 618 19.47 9.36 -20.03
C GLU A 618 18.73 9.91 -18.80
N VAL A 619 18.61 9.16 -17.70
CA VAL A 619 17.70 9.47 -16.58
C VAL A 619 18.08 10.75 -15.86
N PHE A 620 19.32 10.85 -15.38
CA PHE A 620 19.79 11.98 -14.56
C PHE A 620 20.73 12.94 -15.31
N GLY A 621 21.16 12.59 -16.52
CA GLY A 621 22.05 13.39 -17.36
C GLY A 621 23.52 13.27 -16.97
N LYS A 622 24.41 13.34 -17.97
CA LYS A 622 25.87 13.19 -17.76
C LYS A 622 26.42 14.26 -16.82
N THR A 623 27.17 13.82 -15.81
CA THR A 623 28.11 14.67 -15.04
C THR A 623 29.18 15.26 -15.97
N HIS A 624 29.77 16.40 -15.56
CA HIS A 624 30.35 17.36 -16.50
C HIS A 624 31.80 17.05 -16.97
N LEU A 625 32.34 15.87 -16.68
CA LEU A 625 33.74 15.53 -16.96
C LEU A 625 34.03 15.32 -18.46
N ASP A 626 33.04 14.85 -19.26
CA ASP A 626 33.30 14.33 -20.62
C ASP A 626 33.02 15.30 -21.79
N LYS A 627 32.67 16.57 -21.51
CA LYS A 627 32.36 17.57 -22.57
C LYS A 627 33.53 17.94 -23.49
N ARG A 628 34.73 17.38 -23.28
CA ARG A 628 35.88 17.54 -24.19
C ARG A 628 35.82 16.66 -25.44
N SER A 629 35.00 15.60 -25.47
CA SER A 629 34.96 14.64 -26.59
C SER A 629 33.92 14.98 -27.68
N GLU A 630 32.77 15.54 -27.32
CA GLU A 630 31.59 15.63 -28.22
C GLU A 630 31.69 16.64 -29.38
N ARG A 631 32.79 17.40 -29.54
CA ARG A 631 32.98 18.34 -30.67
C ARG A 631 33.26 17.67 -32.03
N ARG A 632 33.21 16.34 -32.15
CA ARG A 632 33.51 15.62 -33.40
C ARG A 632 32.40 14.72 -33.97
N SER A 633 31.24 14.59 -33.32
CA SER A 633 30.14 13.75 -33.85
C SER A 633 28.76 14.39 -33.70
N SER A 634 28.53 15.51 -34.39
CA SER A 634 27.22 16.18 -34.46
C SER A 634 26.66 16.22 -35.88
N ARG A 635 26.30 15.05 -36.42
CA ARG A 635 25.43 14.93 -37.61
C ARG A 635 24.83 13.52 -37.71
N HIS A 636 23.52 13.43 -37.46
CA HIS A 636 22.56 12.30 -37.56
C HIS A 636 22.01 11.76 -36.23
N SER A 637 20.89 12.34 -35.78
CA SER A 637 19.67 11.64 -35.34
C SER A 637 18.68 12.64 -34.71
N SER A 638 17.56 12.90 -35.39
CA SER A 638 16.46 13.72 -34.88
C SER A 638 15.28 12.89 -34.35
N HIS A 639 15.35 11.55 -34.45
CA HIS A 639 14.27 10.62 -34.06
C HIS A 639 14.46 9.90 -32.72
N SER A 640 15.60 10.04 -32.02
CA SER A 640 15.83 9.44 -30.70
C SER A 640 15.15 10.20 -29.56
N LYS A 641 15.20 11.54 -29.59
CA LYS A 641 14.82 12.41 -28.48
C LYS A 641 13.39 12.23 -27.94
N GLU A 642 12.43 11.84 -28.78
CA GLU A 642 11.05 11.62 -28.34
C GLU A 642 10.93 10.35 -27.48
N ARG A 643 11.56 9.23 -27.88
CA ARG A 643 11.57 7.99 -27.09
C ARG A 643 12.33 8.18 -25.77
N ASP A 644 13.48 8.85 -25.81
CA ASP A 644 14.30 9.11 -24.62
C ASP A 644 13.54 9.96 -23.59
N SER A 645 12.70 10.91 -24.03
CA SER A 645 11.89 11.72 -23.13
C SER A 645 10.77 10.92 -22.43
N GLY A 646 10.19 9.94 -23.13
CA GLY A 646 9.16 9.04 -22.59
C GLY A 646 9.69 8.11 -21.52
N PHE A 647 10.86 7.49 -21.75
CA PHE A 647 11.49 6.59 -20.79
C PHE A 647 11.85 7.29 -19.47
N LYS A 648 12.45 8.49 -19.53
CA LYS A 648 12.75 9.29 -18.32
C LYS A 648 11.51 9.59 -17.50
N ARG A 649 10.44 10.05 -18.16
CA ARG A 649 9.18 10.39 -17.48
C ARG A 649 8.53 9.14 -16.85
N SER A 650 8.58 8.01 -17.54
CA SER A 650 8.10 6.71 -17.03
C SER A 650 8.88 6.21 -15.81
N LEU A 651 10.21 6.39 -15.78
CA LEU A 651 10.99 6.00 -14.60
C LEU A 651 10.76 6.95 -13.41
N VAL A 652 10.70 8.27 -13.65
CA VAL A 652 10.48 9.27 -12.59
C VAL A 652 9.09 9.14 -11.95
N SER A 653 8.05 8.77 -12.72
CA SER A 653 6.71 8.49 -12.18
C SER A 653 6.66 7.19 -11.34
N ARG A 654 7.59 6.26 -11.59
CA ARG A 654 7.73 4.99 -10.85
C ARG A 654 8.52 5.11 -9.54
N LEU A 655 9.15 6.26 -9.25
CA LEU A 655 9.86 6.51 -8.00
C LEU A 655 8.89 7.02 -6.91
N GLN A 656 8.98 6.45 -5.71
CA GLN A 656 8.26 6.89 -4.53
C GLN A 656 8.87 8.17 -3.93
N GLY A 657 8.12 8.88 -3.07
CA GLY A 657 8.57 10.11 -2.41
C GLY A 657 9.91 9.95 -1.67
N ARG A 658 10.09 8.86 -0.92
CA ARG A 658 11.34 8.55 -0.20
C ARG A 658 12.51 8.17 -1.11
N GLU A 659 12.27 7.55 -2.27
CA GLU A 659 13.33 7.28 -3.23
C GLU A 659 13.79 8.59 -3.91
N LYS A 660 12.84 9.46 -4.27
CA LYS A 660 13.13 10.83 -4.76
C LYS A 660 13.90 11.64 -3.71
N GLU A 661 13.56 11.50 -2.43
CA GLU A 661 14.32 12.10 -1.31
C GLU A 661 15.76 11.56 -1.24
N ARG A 662 15.97 10.23 -1.22
CA ARG A 662 17.31 9.62 -1.16
C ARG A 662 18.21 10.11 -2.30
N ILE A 663 17.68 10.13 -3.53
CA ILE A 663 18.40 10.65 -4.72
C ILE A 663 18.84 12.11 -4.51
N LEU A 664 17.98 12.97 -3.96
CA LEU A 664 18.34 14.35 -3.62
C LEU A 664 19.34 14.43 -2.48
N GLN A 665 19.21 13.62 -1.42
CA GLN A 665 20.16 13.64 -0.31
C GLN A 665 21.55 13.18 -0.72
N THR A 666 21.68 12.16 -1.59
CA THR A 666 22.95 11.76 -2.21
C THR A 666 23.56 12.92 -2.99
N ARG A 667 22.75 13.64 -3.79
CA ARG A 667 23.24 14.79 -4.56
C ARG A 667 23.69 15.97 -3.67
N ILE A 668 23.00 16.20 -2.55
CA ILE A 668 23.42 17.19 -1.54
C ILE A 668 24.75 16.77 -0.89
N THR A 669 24.95 15.48 -0.59
CA THR A 669 26.23 14.99 -0.06
C THR A 669 27.36 15.14 -1.08
N GLN A 670 27.11 14.86 -2.36
CA GLN A 670 28.09 15.13 -3.42
C GLN A 670 28.48 16.62 -3.48
N LEU A 671 27.50 17.52 -3.34
CA LEU A 671 27.73 18.96 -3.32
C LEU A 671 28.59 19.41 -2.11
N ALA A 672 28.46 18.72 -0.97
CA ALA A 672 29.30 18.96 0.20
C ALA A 672 30.75 18.50 -0.01
N PHE A 673 31.00 17.41 -0.74
CA PHE A 673 32.37 17.01 -1.11
C PHE A 673 33.03 18.05 -2.01
N VAL A 674 32.32 18.55 -3.03
CA VAL A 674 32.79 19.64 -3.90
C VAL A 674 33.14 20.88 -3.06
N GLU A 675 32.33 21.23 -2.06
CA GLU A 675 32.65 22.36 -1.18
C GLU A 675 33.94 22.15 -0.37
N VAL A 676 34.16 20.95 0.18
CA VAL A 676 35.36 20.64 0.98
C VAL A 676 36.62 20.51 0.11
N MET A 677 36.49 20.01 -1.11
CA MET A 677 37.62 19.72 -2.01
C MET A 677 37.98 20.89 -2.94
N GLU A 678 36.99 21.60 -3.48
CA GLU A 678 37.16 22.69 -4.46
C GLU A 678 36.79 24.09 -3.92
N GLY A 679 36.08 24.16 -2.79
CA GLY A 679 35.64 25.40 -2.14
C GLY A 679 34.18 25.77 -2.37
N SER A 680 33.68 26.72 -1.56
CA SER A 680 32.28 27.16 -1.57
C SER A 680 31.84 27.77 -2.91
N GLU A 681 32.71 28.51 -3.60
CA GLU A 681 32.42 29.06 -4.94
C GLU A 681 32.18 27.95 -5.98
N ALA A 682 32.96 26.86 -5.94
CA ALA A 682 32.80 25.73 -6.85
C ALA A 682 31.46 25.01 -6.61
N ALA A 683 31.09 24.80 -5.34
CA ALA A 683 29.80 24.23 -4.96
C ALA A 683 28.62 25.15 -5.37
N VAL A 684 28.72 26.48 -5.19
CA VAL A 684 27.69 27.43 -5.66
C VAL A 684 27.42 27.25 -7.16
N ASN A 685 28.46 27.08 -7.99
CA ASN A 685 28.30 26.85 -9.43
C ASN A 685 27.54 25.54 -9.78
N GLN A 686 27.53 24.56 -8.88
CA GLN A 686 26.80 23.29 -9.08
C GLN A 686 25.38 23.29 -8.49
N SER A 687 25.02 24.27 -7.65
CA SER A 687 23.71 24.37 -6.98
C SER A 687 22.50 24.34 -7.94
N GLY A 688 22.61 24.97 -9.11
CA GLY A 688 21.56 24.95 -10.13
C GLY A 688 21.23 23.55 -10.66
N GLN A 689 22.19 22.62 -10.61
CA GLN A 689 21.96 21.21 -10.99
C GLN A 689 21.05 20.51 -9.96
N LEU A 690 21.22 20.81 -8.67
CA LEU A 690 20.36 20.28 -7.59
C LEU A 690 18.91 20.77 -7.72
N LEU A 691 18.70 22.06 -8.03
CA LEU A 691 17.36 22.60 -8.32
C LEU A 691 16.74 21.97 -9.58
N SER A 692 17.54 21.74 -10.64
CA SER A 692 17.05 21.07 -11.85
C SER A 692 16.67 19.59 -11.61
N LEU A 693 17.39 18.90 -10.72
CA LEU A 693 17.07 17.53 -10.29
C LEU A 693 15.77 17.49 -9.50
N PHE A 694 15.58 18.42 -8.55
CA PHE A 694 14.32 18.57 -7.80
C PHE A 694 13.14 18.81 -8.75
N ALA A 695 13.26 19.78 -9.66
CA ALA A 695 12.21 20.09 -10.65
C ALA A 695 11.89 18.89 -11.55
N THR A 696 12.89 18.06 -11.90
CA THR A 696 12.67 16.83 -12.66
C THR A 696 11.87 15.80 -11.84
N LEU A 697 12.34 15.49 -10.62
CA LEU A 697 11.74 14.46 -9.75
C LEU A 697 10.32 14.77 -9.30
N PHE A 698 9.99 16.04 -9.07
CA PHE A 698 8.69 16.49 -8.54
C PHE A 698 7.83 17.26 -9.55
N SER A 699 8.14 17.18 -10.85
CA SER A 699 7.40 17.83 -11.95
C SER A 699 5.89 17.54 -11.98
N GLU A 700 5.46 16.41 -11.43
CA GLU A 700 4.06 15.97 -11.37
C GLU A 700 3.21 16.72 -10.34
N LEU A 701 3.84 17.37 -9.34
CA LEU A 701 3.13 17.95 -8.18
C LEU A 701 2.64 19.40 -8.38
N ASN A 702 2.79 19.99 -9.58
CA ASN A 702 2.33 21.34 -9.93
C ASN A 702 2.62 22.41 -8.85
N LEU A 703 3.85 22.39 -8.34
CA LEU A 703 4.32 23.26 -7.26
C LEU A 703 4.37 24.75 -7.67
N ASP A 704 4.22 25.07 -8.96
CA ASP A 704 4.23 26.43 -9.52
C ASP A 704 2.87 27.14 -9.48
N SER A 705 1.89 26.60 -8.76
CA SER A 705 0.60 27.24 -8.50
C SER A 705 0.73 28.41 -7.53
N ASP A 706 1.42 29.47 -7.96
CA ASP A 706 1.20 30.82 -7.43
C ASP A 706 -0.26 31.18 -7.69
N GLY A 707 -0.97 31.58 -6.64
CA GLY A 707 -2.40 31.28 -6.53
C GLY A 707 -3.24 31.78 -7.70
N THR A 708 -3.75 30.86 -8.53
CA THR A 708 -5.02 31.08 -9.24
C THR A 708 -6.06 31.32 -8.16
N LYS A 709 -6.31 32.61 -7.88
CA LYS A 709 -7.37 33.04 -6.96
C LYS A 709 -8.61 32.24 -7.33
N PRO A 710 -9.15 31.38 -6.43
CA PRO A 710 -10.37 30.68 -6.74
C PRO A 710 -11.39 31.74 -7.12
N LYS A 711 -12.09 31.55 -8.24
CA LYS A 711 -13.22 32.40 -8.58
C LYS A 711 -14.11 32.46 -7.35
N THR A 712 -14.40 33.67 -6.87
CA THR A 712 -15.28 33.91 -5.72
C THR A 712 -16.71 33.58 -6.11
N GLU A 713 -17.00 32.28 -6.24
CA GLU A 713 -18.35 31.77 -6.06
C GLU A 713 -18.71 31.97 -4.58
N HIS A 714 -19.90 32.56 -4.38
CA HIS A 714 -20.37 33.03 -3.08
C HIS A 714 -20.70 31.85 -2.14
N LEU A 715 -19.68 31.28 -1.49
CA LEU A 715 -19.88 30.39 -0.35
C LEU A 715 -20.06 31.23 0.91
N VAL A 716 -21.28 31.23 1.41
CA VAL A 716 -21.69 31.93 2.64
C VAL A 716 -20.99 31.25 3.84
N PRO A 717 -20.29 31.99 4.71
CA PRO A 717 -19.68 31.43 5.92
C PRO A 717 -20.75 30.79 6.83
N PRO A 718 -20.44 29.68 7.53
CA PRO A 718 -21.34 29.15 8.54
C PRO A 718 -21.59 30.21 9.62
N LYS A 719 -22.87 30.44 9.95
CA LYS A 719 -23.27 31.43 10.96
C LYS A 719 -22.91 30.94 12.37
N SER A 720 -21.68 31.19 12.80
CA SER A 720 -21.34 31.16 14.24
C SER A 720 -21.74 32.50 14.87
N SER A 721 -22.42 32.43 16.01
CA SER A 721 -23.01 33.57 16.70
C SER A 721 -22.07 34.14 17.78
N ALA A 722 -21.28 35.17 17.43
CA ALA A 722 -20.88 36.29 18.30
C ALA A 722 -19.90 37.21 17.56
N GLY A 723 -20.12 38.53 17.61
CA GLY A 723 -19.33 39.51 16.86
C GLY A 723 -18.03 39.96 17.56
N THR A 724 -16.97 40.11 16.75
CA THR A 724 -16.04 41.26 16.65
C THR A 724 -16.01 42.23 17.86
N ALA A 725 -14.86 42.59 18.47
CA ALA A 725 -13.68 43.13 17.78
C ALA A 725 -12.47 43.45 18.72
N ARG A 726 -11.30 43.65 18.08
CA ARG A 726 -10.10 44.42 18.47
C ARG A 726 -9.00 43.76 19.32
N SER A 727 -7.85 43.62 18.64
CA SER A 727 -6.47 43.68 19.10
C SER A 727 -6.19 44.48 20.39
N PHE A 728 -5.26 43.99 21.22
CA PHE A 728 -3.86 44.48 21.26
C PHE A 728 -2.99 43.64 22.21
N ARG A 729 -1.67 43.86 22.09
CA ARG A 729 -0.54 43.35 22.92
C ARG A 729 -0.86 43.03 24.40
N GLY A 730 -0.46 41.82 24.82
CA GLY A 730 0.61 41.62 25.81
C GLY A 730 0.39 41.89 27.31
N SER A 731 1.26 41.24 28.10
CA SER A 731 1.51 41.38 29.54
C SER A 731 0.70 40.52 30.51
N ILE A 732 1.35 40.20 31.63
CA ILE A 732 1.07 39.09 32.57
C ILE A 732 0.91 39.69 33.99
N PHE A 733 0.21 38.98 34.88
CA PHE A 733 0.01 39.24 36.32
C PHE A 733 -0.89 40.43 36.73
N SER A 734 -2.00 40.16 37.43
CA SER A 734 -2.05 40.25 38.92
C SER A 734 -3.47 40.24 39.53
N ARG A 735 -3.66 39.36 40.53
CA ARG A 735 -4.59 39.34 41.69
C ARG A 735 -5.92 40.14 41.74
N ASN A 736 -6.97 39.43 42.19
CA ASN A 736 -8.02 39.76 43.19
C ASN A 736 -8.44 41.25 43.38
N ARG A 737 -9.73 41.61 43.45
CA ARG A 737 -10.67 41.17 44.51
C ARG A 737 -12.11 41.74 44.29
N SER A 738 -13.13 40.91 44.52
CA SER A 738 -14.47 41.24 45.09
C SER A 738 -15.31 42.47 44.66
N SER A 739 -16.54 42.20 44.18
CA SER A 739 -17.84 42.54 44.84
C SER A 739 -18.89 43.39 44.07
N HIS A 740 -20.17 43.08 44.39
CA HIS A 740 -21.41 43.86 44.22
C HIS A 740 -22.07 44.06 42.81
N LEU A 741 -22.93 43.10 42.47
CA LEU A 741 -24.41 43.23 42.27
C LEU A 741 -25.10 44.52 42.80
N PRO A 742 -26.35 44.90 42.36
CA PRO A 742 -27.24 44.26 41.36
C PRO A 742 -28.14 45.18 40.45
N ASP A 743 -28.90 44.51 39.57
CA ASP A 743 -30.35 44.72 39.24
C ASP A 743 -30.85 45.66 38.09
N ARG A 744 -32.02 45.24 37.56
CA ARG A 744 -33.08 45.93 36.78
C ARG A 744 -33.04 46.02 35.25
N ARG A 745 -33.63 44.97 34.65
CA ARG A 745 -34.88 44.97 33.84
C ARG A 745 -35.25 46.26 33.08
N ALA A 746 -35.43 46.15 31.75
CA ALA A 746 -36.73 46.37 31.07
C ALA A 746 -36.68 46.04 29.56
N ASP A 747 -37.66 45.25 29.10
CA ASP A 747 -38.17 45.09 27.72
C ASP A 747 -39.19 46.22 27.39
N PRO A 748 -39.90 46.32 26.22
CA PRO A 748 -39.85 45.49 24.98
C PRO A 748 -39.94 46.27 23.62
N SER A 749 -39.90 45.49 22.52
CA SER A 749 -40.67 45.64 21.25
C SER A 749 -40.54 46.87 20.33
N MET A 750 -40.20 46.63 19.05
CA MET A 750 -41.16 46.66 17.90
C MET A 750 -40.44 46.37 16.56
N SER A 751 -41.10 45.61 15.67
CA SER A 751 -40.66 45.37 14.29
C SER A 751 -41.84 45.49 13.32
N SER A 752 -41.59 45.90 12.07
CA SER A 752 -42.64 46.16 11.07
C SER A 752 -42.32 45.60 9.66
N VAL A 753 -43.28 44.85 9.13
CA VAL A 753 -43.42 44.11 7.84
C VAL A 753 -43.87 45.12 6.71
N PRO A 754 -43.71 44.95 5.35
CA PRO A 754 -44.08 43.81 4.44
C PRO A 754 -43.07 43.56 3.26
N ALA A 755 -43.32 42.90 2.09
CA ALA A 755 -44.49 42.30 1.39
C ALA A 755 -44.08 41.15 0.41
N VAL A 756 -45.04 40.43 -0.24
CA VAL A 756 -44.78 39.30 -1.20
C VAL A 756 -45.86 39.19 -2.31
N PRO A 757 -45.48 39.23 -3.62
CA PRO A 757 -46.02 38.29 -4.66
C PRO A 757 -45.06 38.04 -5.89
N PRO A 758 -45.39 37.23 -6.93
CA PRO A 758 -46.07 35.91 -6.98
C PRO A 758 -45.39 34.82 -7.89
N LEU A 759 -46.01 33.63 -7.94
CA LEU A 759 -45.69 32.35 -8.63
C LEU A 759 -46.33 32.20 -10.05
N PRO A 760 -45.98 31.22 -10.95
CA PRO A 760 -46.56 29.84 -10.92
C PRO A 760 -45.81 28.62 -11.58
N ASN A 761 -46.06 27.42 -11.00
CA ASN A 761 -46.20 26.03 -11.55
C ASN A 761 -45.19 25.37 -12.54
N GLY A 762 -44.91 24.04 -12.48
CA GLY A 762 -45.36 23.03 -11.49
C GLY A 762 -45.04 21.53 -11.80
N ASN A 763 -45.45 20.67 -10.86
CA ASN A 763 -45.61 19.19 -10.85
C ASN A 763 -44.42 18.20 -10.82
N THR A 764 -44.55 17.21 -9.93
CA THR A 764 -43.62 16.12 -9.60
C THR A 764 -44.36 14.80 -9.28
N THR A 765 -43.67 13.67 -9.38
CA THR A 765 -43.96 12.35 -8.75
C THR A 765 -42.60 11.69 -8.51
N GLY A 766 -42.11 11.46 -7.29
CA GLY A 766 -42.53 10.44 -6.31
C GLY A 766 -41.52 9.27 -6.35
N ALA A 767 -40.97 8.71 -5.25
CA ALA A 767 -41.22 8.88 -3.83
C ALA A 767 -39.94 8.66 -2.98
N GLU A 768 -39.99 9.00 -1.69
CA GLU A 768 -38.86 9.07 -0.75
C GLU A 768 -39.08 8.16 0.49
N ALA A 769 -38.01 7.84 1.22
CA ALA A 769 -38.04 6.97 2.42
C ALA A 769 -38.32 7.76 3.73
N PRO A 770 -38.80 7.12 4.81
CA PRO A 770 -39.41 7.84 5.94
C PRO A 770 -38.44 8.18 7.09
N ALA A 771 -38.80 9.25 7.83
CA ALA A 771 -38.27 9.56 9.16
C ALA A 771 -39.42 9.56 10.20
N ILE A 772 -39.11 9.17 11.43
CA ILE A 772 -40.09 9.04 12.53
C ILE A 772 -40.17 10.34 13.34
N GLN A 773 -41.39 10.78 13.67
CA GLN A 773 -41.67 11.82 14.67
C GLN A 773 -42.53 11.26 15.82
N ILE A 774 -42.51 11.95 16.96
CA ILE A 774 -43.15 11.57 18.25
C ILE A 774 -44.22 12.62 18.61
N THR A 775 -45.13 12.25 19.53
CA THR A 775 -46.29 12.96 20.15
C THR A 775 -47.66 12.63 19.51
N ASP A 776 -48.79 12.49 20.25
CA ASP A 776 -49.06 12.74 21.68
C ASP A 776 -50.27 11.93 22.25
N GLU A 777 -50.38 11.87 23.60
CA GLU A 777 -51.52 11.49 24.52
C GLU A 777 -52.33 10.16 24.27
N ASP A 778 -52.93 9.45 25.25
CA ASP A 778 -53.65 9.85 26.47
C ASP A 778 -53.66 8.75 27.60
N ARG A 779 -54.26 9.05 28.78
CA ARG A 779 -54.11 8.41 30.13
C ARG A 779 -55.15 7.28 30.46
N PRO A 780 -55.34 6.75 31.71
CA PRO A 780 -54.59 6.82 33.00
C PRO A 780 -54.36 5.47 33.77
N GLY A 781 -53.52 5.46 34.83
CA GLY A 781 -53.38 4.29 35.73
C GLY A 781 -52.46 4.45 36.97
N HIS A 782 -53.00 5.00 38.07
CA HIS A 782 -52.38 5.23 39.40
C HIS A 782 -51.33 4.22 39.95
N GLN A 783 -50.16 4.71 40.42
CA GLN A 783 -49.78 4.86 41.86
C GLN A 783 -48.29 5.29 42.03
N SER A 784 -48.04 6.16 43.01
CA SER A 784 -46.72 6.66 43.51
C SER A 784 -46.48 6.12 44.95
N PRO A 785 -45.37 6.36 45.70
CA PRO A 785 -44.34 7.41 45.53
C PRO A 785 -42.87 7.15 45.97
N SER A 786 -41.97 8.08 45.59
CA SER A 786 -40.74 8.50 46.33
C SER A 786 -39.54 7.49 46.40
N SER A 787 -38.26 7.88 46.63
CA SER A 787 -37.68 9.16 47.03
C SER A 787 -36.19 9.33 46.60
N LEU A 788 -35.75 10.60 46.56
CA LEU A 788 -34.40 11.17 46.80
C LEU A 788 -33.16 10.25 46.99
N GLY A 789 -32.03 10.64 46.38
CA GLY A 789 -30.68 10.18 46.79
C GLY A 789 -29.52 10.87 46.06
N ARG A 790 -28.70 11.65 46.77
CA ARG A 790 -27.44 12.26 46.30
C ARG A 790 -26.22 11.42 46.73
N SER A 791 -25.08 11.70 46.10
CA SER A 791 -23.69 11.60 46.61
C SER A 791 -22.90 10.29 46.50
N ASP A 792 -21.81 10.40 45.72
CA ASP A 792 -20.40 10.17 46.06
C ASP A 792 -19.90 8.89 46.77
N SER A 793 -18.81 8.40 46.16
CA SER A 793 -17.66 7.69 46.78
C SER A 793 -17.80 6.19 47.11
N LYS A 794 -16.97 5.36 46.45
CA LYS A 794 -15.66 4.91 47.01
C LYS A 794 -14.86 3.99 46.06
N ARG A 795 -13.53 4.05 46.20
CA ARG A 795 -12.52 3.18 45.55
C ARG A 795 -12.51 1.76 46.17
N LEU A 796 -11.74 0.86 45.51
CA LEU A 796 -11.17 -0.42 46.01
C LEU A 796 -12.13 -1.65 45.98
N LYS A 797 -11.66 -2.89 45.77
CA LYS A 797 -10.29 -3.43 45.98
C LYS A 797 -9.96 -4.63 45.08
N LYS A 798 -8.77 -4.62 44.48
CA LYS A 798 -8.06 -5.79 43.91
C LYS A 798 -7.70 -6.76 45.06
N ARG A 799 -7.84 -8.09 44.87
CA ARG A 799 -7.26 -9.10 45.77
C ARG A 799 -6.46 -10.14 44.98
N SER A 800 -5.16 -10.15 45.25
CA SER A 800 -4.25 -11.26 44.99
C SER A 800 -4.17 -12.18 46.22
N SER A 801 -3.80 -13.44 46.01
CA SER A 801 -3.33 -14.34 47.07
C SER A 801 -2.48 -15.45 46.46
N SER A 802 -1.43 -15.84 47.16
CA SER A 802 -0.40 -16.77 46.70
C SER A 802 -0.06 -17.84 47.76
N PHE A 803 0.64 -18.87 47.30
CA PHE A 803 1.52 -19.80 48.03
C PHE A 803 0.98 -21.13 48.64
N HIS A 804 1.68 -22.20 48.18
CA HIS A 804 2.25 -23.34 48.94
C HIS A 804 1.46 -24.65 49.22
N ARG A 805 1.89 -25.71 48.50
CA ARG A 805 2.63 -26.92 49.01
C ARG A 805 1.97 -28.31 48.84
N HIS A 806 2.80 -29.23 48.32
CA HIS A 806 2.75 -30.71 48.23
C HIS A 806 1.43 -31.49 48.44
N GLU A 807 1.15 -32.43 47.51
CA GLU A 807 1.16 -33.88 47.82
C GLU A 807 1.25 -34.78 46.57
N ARG A 808 1.79 -35.99 46.74
CA ARG A 808 1.69 -37.19 45.87
C ARG A 808 1.35 -38.34 46.84
N PRO A 809 0.47 -39.30 46.49
CA PRO A 809 1.02 -40.58 46.01
C PRO A 809 0.13 -41.46 45.09
N ARG A 810 0.82 -42.35 44.35
CA ARG A 810 0.49 -43.76 43.99
C ARG A 810 -0.79 -44.11 43.19
N ILE A 811 -0.64 -44.70 41.99
CA ILE A 811 -0.58 -46.15 41.64
C ILE A 811 -1.94 -46.86 41.77
N GLU A 812 -2.50 -47.28 40.63
CA GLU A 812 -3.09 -48.63 40.43
C GLU A 812 -3.32 -48.94 38.93
N GLU A 813 -2.98 -50.17 38.53
CA GLU A 813 -3.20 -50.88 37.25
C GLU A 813 -3.67 -52.31 37.62
N PRO A 814 -4.17 -53.17 36.70
CA PRO A 814 -5.09 -52.99 35.57
C PRO A 814 -6.32 -53.98 35.78
N PRO A 815 -7.10 -54.49 34.78
CA PRO A 815 -6.62 -55.40 33.72
C PRO A 815 -7.32 -55.33 32.32
N LEU A 816 -6.74 -56.05 31.35
CA LEU A 816 -7.23 -56.37 29.98
C LEU A 816 -8.36 -57.43 29.99
N PRO A 817 -9.09 -57.69 28.87
CA PRO A 817 -8.66 -58.74 27.93
C PRO A 817 -9.02 -58.59 26.42
N ASN A 818 -8.20 -59.25 25.58
CA ASN A 818 -8.47 -59.82 24.23
C ASN A 818 -8.88 -58.90 23.04
N GLY A 819 -8.38 -59.11 21.81
CA GLY A 819 -7.34 -60.06 21.34
C GLY A 819 -7.37 -60.27 19.81
N THR A 820 -6.30 -60.87 19.25
CA THR A 820 -6.16 -61.45 17.87
C THR A 820 -6.36 -60.49 16.67
N GLU A 821 -5.62 -60.56 15.56
CA GLU A 821 -4.69 -61.57 15.02
C GLU A 821 -3.75 -60.95 13.97
N SER A 822 -2.57 -61.56 13.75
CA SER A 822 -1.68 -61.29 12.60
C SER A 822 -0.87 -62.55 12.32
N PRO A 823 -0.54 -62.86 11.04
CA PRO A 823 0.87 -63.18 10.76
C PRO A 823 1.42 -62.75 9.37
N GLU A 824 2.71 -62.39 9.37
CA GLU A 824 3.78 -62.86 8.44
C GLU A 824 3.87 -62.33 6.98
N THR A 825 5.04 -62.30 6.29
CA THR A 825 6.46 -62.60 6.62
C THR A 825 7.47 -61.91 5.66
N VAL A 826 8.73 -61.70 6.12
CA VAL A 826 10.02 -61.74 5.34
C VAL A 826 10.29 -60.63 4.28
N GLY A 827 11.51 -60.06 4.11
CA GLY A 827 12.82 -60.49 4.64
C GLY A 827 13.97 -59.47 4.50
N ILE A 828 15.20 -59.97 4.72
CA ILE A 828 16.43 -59.22 5.08
C ILE A 828 17.40 -59.10 3.89
N ALA A 829 18.14 -57.99 3.79
CA ALA A 829 19.48 -57.93 3.19
C ALA A 829 20.34 -56.80 3.80
N VAL A 830 21.67 -56.97 3.81
CA VAL A 830 22.62 -56.21 4.64
C VAL A 830 23.89 -55.79 3.87
N SER A 831 24.42 -54.61 4.21
CA SER A 831 25.79 -54.09 3.98
C SER A 831 26.27 -53.70 2.58
N GLY A 832 26.99 -52.57 2.55
CA GLY A 832 27.78 -52.10 1.38
C GLY A 832 28.42 -50.72 1.60
N ASN A 833 29.39 -50.59 2.53
CA ASN A 833 30.14 -49.34 2.70
C ASN A 833 31.21 -49.18 1.61
N SER A 834 31.20 -48.05 0.90
CA SER A 834 32.41 -47.50 0.25
C SER A 834 32.30 -45.98 0.05
N SER A 835 32.96 -45.21 0.92
CA SER A 835 33.23 -43.79 0.67
C SER A 835 34.42 -43.63 -0.28
N PRO A 836 34.39 -42.65 -1.18
CA PRO A 836 35.58 -41.86 -1.48
C PRO A 836 35.36 -40.37 -1.22
N ASN A 837 36.36 -39.73 -0.61
CA ASN A 837 36.44 -38.27 -0.52
C ASN A 837 36.67 -37.65 -1.91
N ALA A 838 36.01 -36.51 -2.21
CA ALA A 838 36.67 -35.33 -2.78
C ALA A 838 35.72 -34.13 -2.96
N THR A 839 36.31 -32.93 -2.82
CA THR A 839 35.90 -31.63 -3.40
C THR A 839 34.49 -31.08 -3.12
N SER A 840 34.48 -30.12 -2.18
CA SER A 840 33.42 -29.13 -2.00
C SER A 840 33.25 -28.23 -3.21
N HIS A 841 32.11 -28.33 -3.90
CA HIS A 841 31.61 -27.30 -4.80
C HIS A 841 30.55 -26.45 -4.07
N PRO A 842 30.51 -25.12 -4.27
CA PRO A 842 29.43 -24.30 -3.74
C PRO A 842 28.10 -24.72 -4.38
N ALA A 843 27.04 -24.79 -3.57
CA ALA A 843 25.74 -25.25 -4.01
C ALA A 843 25.09 -24.28 -5.02
N SER A 844 25.29 -24.55 -6.31
CA SER A 844 24.51 -23.93 -7.37
C SER A 844 23.08 -24.45 -7.28
N GLY A 845 22.13 -23.56 -6.96
CA GLY A 845 20.69 -23.84 -6.84
C GLY A 845 20.04 -24.02 -8.22
N ARG A 846 20.56 -24.99 -8.98
CA ARG A 846 20.09 -25.40 -10.30
C ARG A 846 19.80 -26.90 -10.22
N GLN A 847 18.54 -27.30 -10.14
CA GLN A 847 18.18 -28.71 -10.24
C GLN A 847 18.00 -29.08 -11.72
N PRO A 848 18.68 -30.13 -12.21
CA PRO A 848 18.27 -30.81 -13.43
C PRO A 848 16.86 -31.40 -13.23
N LEU A 849 16.04 -31.38 -14.28
CA LEU A 849 14.73 -32.02 -14.26
C LEU A 849 14.86 -33.52 -13.90
N PRO A 850 13.90 -34.09 -13.14
CA PRO A 850 13.94 -35.50 -12.77
C PRO A 850 13.90 -36.40 -14.03
N PRO A 851 14.63 -37.52 -14.05
CA PRO A 851 14.62 -38.43 -15.19
C PRO A 851 13.24 -39.04 -15.40
N ILE A 852 12.81 -39.14 -16.66
CA ILE A 852 11.52 -39.70 -17.06
C ILE A 852 11.39 -41.13 -16.52
N ALA A 853 10.30 -41.39 -15.77
CA ALA A 853 10.03 -42.71 -15.20
C ALA A 853 9.95 -43.78 -16.30
N HIS A 854 10.57 -44.94 -16.06
CA HIS A 854 10.89 -45.93 -17.10
C HIS A 854 9.71 -46.68 -17.76
N ASN A 855 8.46 -46.28 -17.46
CA ASN A 855 7.23 -46.98 -17.87
C ASN A 855 6.22 -46.09 -18.62
N VAL A 856 6.61 -44.89 -19.08
CA VAL A 856 5.70 -44.00 -19.84
C VAL A 856 5.57 -44.49 -21.29
N ASN A 857 4.33 -44.49 -21.82
CA ASN A 857 4.03 -45.05 -23.13
C ASN A 857 4.59 -44.14 -24.26
N HIS A 858 5.22 -44.75 -25.28
CA HIS A 858 6.00 -44.07 -26.33
C HIS A 858 5.22 -43.10 -27.22
N ARG A 859 3.88 -43.05 -27.11
CA ARG A 859 3.00 -42.09 -27.81
C ARG A 859 2.63 -40.87 -26.97
N GLN A 860 3.08 -40.79 -25.71
CA GLN A 860 2.78 -39.71 -24.76
C GLN A 860 4.04 -38.93 -24.34
N GLN A 861 5.15 -39.08 -25.07
CA GLN A 861 6.35 -38.25 -24.85
C GLN A 861 6.14 -36.85 -25.47
N PRO A 862 6.33 -35.77 -24.70
CA PRO A 862 6.43 -34.43 -25.28
C PRO A 862 7.69 -34.31 -26.16
N ALA A 863 7.65 -33.39 -27.13
CA ALA A 863 8.80 -33.12 -27.99
C ALA A 863 10.01 -32.61 -27.17
N PRO A 864 11.26 -32.97 -27.54
CA PRO A 864 12.44 -32.59 -26.79
C PRO A 864 12.70 -31.08 -26.83
N ALA A 865 12.72 -30.43 -25.67
CA ALA A 865 13.04 -29.03 -25.52
C ALA A 865 14.56 -28.82 -25.34
N GLY A 866 15.22 -28.29 -26.38
CA GLY A 866 16.59 -27.76 -26.28
C GLY A 866 17.73 -28.70 -26.72
N HIS A 867 18.88 -28.10 -27.03
CA HIS A 867 20.08 -28.77 -27.54
C HIS A 867 20.79 -29.64 -26.49
N GLU A 868 21.47 -30.71 -26.96
CA GLU A 868 22.24 -31.67 -26.14
C GLU A 868 23.32 -31.05 -25.22
N HIS A 869 23.74 -29.80 -25.46
CA HIS A 869 24.76 -29.12 -24.68
C HIS A 869 24.22 -28.18 -23.59
N ASN A 870 22.90 -28.01 -23.46
CA ASN A 870 22.30 -27.22 -22.38
C ASN A 870 20.83 -27.64 -22.14
N PRO A 871 20.55 -28.61 -21.24
CA PRO A 871 19.19 -28.99 -20.90
C PRO A 871 18.48 -27.86 -20.13
N PRO A 872 17.14 -27.73 -20.23
CA PRO A 872 16.39 -26.75 -19.43
C PRO A 872 16.54 -27.05 -17.94
N VAL A 873 16.97 -26.04 -17.18
CA VAL A 873 17.17 -26.08 -15.74
C VAL A 873 15.98 -25.40 -15.07
N GLN A 874 15.38 -26.05 -14.08
CA GLN A 874 14.37 -25.41 -13.26
C GLN A 874 15.07 -24.57 -12.17
N ASP A 875 14.87 -23.26 -12.22
CA ASP A 875 15.21 -22.39 -11.09
C ASP A 875 14.07 -22.47 -10.05
N THR A 876 14.45 -22.59 -8.77
CA THR A 876 13.54 -22.69 -7.61
C THR A 876 13.79 -21.58 -6.60
N ARG A 877 14.50 -20.52 -6.99
CA ARG A 877 14.97 -19.46 -6.09
C ARG A 877 13.98 -18.30 -5.95
N LEU A 878 13.25 -18.40 -4.84
CA LEU A 878 12.88 -17.32 -3.92
C LEU A 878 11.85 -16.25 -4.38
N PRO A 879 11.05 -15.71 -3.43
CA PRO A 879 10.26 -14.51 -3.65
C PRO A 879 11.15 -13.31 -4.05
N PRO A 880 10.59 -12.26 -4.69
CA PRO A 880 11.34 -11.06 -5.04
C PRO A 880 12.06 -10.46 -3.82
N PRO A 881 13.25 -9.84 -4.02
CA PRO A 881 13.97 -9.19 -2.94
C PRO A 881 13.04 -8.19 -2.27
N HIS A 882 12.84 -8.34 -0.96
CA HIS A 882 11.98 -7.44 -0.20
C HIS A 882 12.57 -6.04 -0.29
N ARG A 883 11.83 -5.16 -0.99
CA ARG A 883 11.98 -3.72 -0.92
C ARG A 883 11.89 -3.24 0.53
N PHE A 884 12.10 -1.95 0.72
CA PHE A 884 11.70 -1.24 1.95
C PHE A 884 10.17 -1.21 2.20
N ASP A 885 9.37 -1.97 1.45
CA ASP A 885 7.90 -1.89 1.35
C ASP A 885 7.15 -3.12 1.89
N SER A 886 5.83 -2.95 2.04
CA SER A 886 4.84 -3.94 2.50
C SER A 886 4.98 -5.33 1.84
N PRO A 887 4.82 -6.44 2.59
CA PRO A 887 4.84 -7.79 2.02
C PRO A 887 3.60 -8.11 1.16
N THR A 888 2.63 -7.21 1.08
CA THR A 888 1.52 -7.28 0.11
C THR A 888 1.91 -6.79 -1.29
N LEU A 889 3.18 -6.44 -1.56
CA LEU A 889 3.69 -5.92 -2.85
C LEU A 889 3.09 -4.58 -3.32
N ALA A 890 1.94 -4.18 -2.77
CA ALA A 890 1.26 -2.92 -2.99
C ALA A 890 2.12 -1.74 -2.52
N THR A 891 2.19 -0.71 -3.34
CA THR A 891 2.99 0.50 -3.07
C THR A 891 2.22 1.46 -2.17
N THR A 892 2.87 1.98 -1.13
CA THR A 892 2.28 3.03 -0.28
C THR A 892 2.08 4.32 -1.09
N LYS A 893 0.83 4.79 -1.18
CA LYS A 893 0.41 5.96 -1.94
C LYS A 893 -0.13 7.04 -1.02
N PHE A 894 0.73 7.99 -0.69
CA PHE A 894 0.35 9.22 0.00
C PHE A 894 -0.66 10.04 -0.81
N SER A 895 -1.51 10.78 -0.10
CA SER A 895 -2.38 11.76 -0.74
C SER A 895 -1.56 12.84 -1.46
N TYR A 896 -2.16 13.45 -2.48
CA TYR A 896 -1.52 14.51 -3.26
C TYR A 896 -1.00 15.67 -2.39
N ALA A 897 -1.77 16.06 -1.36
CA ALA A 897 -1.38 17.12 -0.45
C ALA A 897 -0.24 16.73 0.51
N GLN A 898 -0.20 15.48 0.99
CA GLN A 898 0.96 14.97 1.75
C GLN A 898 2.22 14.97 0.87
N SER A 899 2.10 14.53 -0.39
CA SER A 899 3.21 14.53 -1.35
C SER A 899 3.71 15.95 -1.67
N GLN A 900 2.79 16.92 -1.83
CA GLN A 900 3.15 18.34 -1.96
C GLN A 900 3.85 18.88 -0.71
N LYS A 901 3.38 18.53 0.50
CA LYS A 901 4.01 18.96 1.76
C LYS A 901 5.45 18.40 1.88
N HIS A 902 5.66 17.13 1.58
CA HIS A 902 6.98 16.48 1.56
C HIS A 902 7.92 17.17 0.56
N ALA A 903 7.47 17.36 -0.69
CA ALA A 903 8.26 18.02 -1.72
C ALA A 903 8.61 19.49 -1.37
N LEU A 904 7.68 20.24 -0.79
CA LEU A 904 7.95 21.61 -0.32
C LEU A 904 8.94 21.63 0.85
N GLY A 905 8.85 20.69 1.80
CA GLY A 905 9.83 20.55 2.89
C GLY A 905 11.24 20.25 2.38
N LEU A 906 11.37 19.38 1.36
CA LEU A 906 12.64 19.14 0.68
C LEU A 906 13.14 20.39 -0.07
N LEU A 907 12.25 21.17 -0.69
CA LEU A 907 12.62 22.41 -1.36
C LEU A 907 13.11 23.48 -0.37
N VAL A 908 12.50 23.60 0.82
CA VAL A 908 13.01 24.44 1.92
C VAL A 908 14.44 24.00 2.29
N LYS A 909 14.67 22.69 2.51
CA LYS A 909 15.99 22.16 2.83
C LYS A 909 17.03 22.49 1.75
N ILE A 910 16.68 22.35 0.46
CA ILE A 910 17.55 22.71 -0.67
C ILE A 910 17.89 24.21 -0.65
N TRP A 911 16.90 25.09 -0.47
CA TRP A 911 17.14 26.54 -0.42
C TRP A 911 18.03 26.95 0.75
N LEU A 912 17.89 26.32 1.92
CA LEU A 912 18.74 26.60 3.09
C LEU A 912 20.17 26.11 2.89
N ILE A 913 20.39 24.96 2.23
CA ILE A 913 21.73 24.50 1.83
C ILE A 913 22.38 25.50 0.87
N ILE A 914 21.62 25.98 -0.12
CA ILE A 914 22.08 26.98 -1.10
C ILE A 914 22.40 28.32 -0.41
N ALA A 915 21.56 28.78 0.53
CA ALA A 915 21.81 29.97 1.33
C ALA A 915 23.10 29.82 2.18
N GLY A 916 23.31 28.65 2.78
CA GLY A 916 24.55 28.33 3.50
C GLY A 916 25.79 28.35 2.61
N LEU A 917 25.71 27.84 1.38
CA LEU A 917 26.79 27.91 0.39
C LEU A 917 27.11 29.35 -0.01
N TYR A 918 26.10 30.15 -0.37
CA TYR A 918 26.28 31.57 -0.68
C TYR A 918 26.88 32.34 0.50
N ARG A 919 26.41 32.07 1.72
CA ARG A 919 26.94 32.65 2.97
C ARG A 919 28.43 32.33 3.17
N ARG A 920 28.84 31.07 2.92
CA ARG A 920 30.26 30.64 2.99
C ARG A 920 31.11 31.08 1.79
N ALA A 921 30.49 31.49 0.69
CA ALA A 921 31.14 32.19 -0.43
C ALA A 921 31.15 33.72 -0.26
N SER A 922 30.70 34.26 0.89
CA SER A 922 30.54 35.71 1.14
C SER A 922 29.56 36.44 0.20
N LEU A 923 28.71 35.71 -0.52
CA LEU A 923 27.67 36.21 -1.41
C LEU A 923 26.38 36.49 -0.61
N PHE A 924 26.43 37.47 0.28
CA PHE A 924 25.40 37.66 1.30
C PHE A 924 24.03 38.11 0.77
N ASP A 925 23.98 38.81 -0.36
CA ASP A 925 22.71 39.21 -0.99
C ASP A 925 22.00 37.98 -1.60
N ASP A 926 22.72 37.13 -2.33
CA ASP A 926 22.21 35.86 -2.85
C ASP A 926 21.78 34.89 -1.72
N ALA A 927 22.55 34.84 -0.63
CA ALA A 927 22.19 34.07 0.56
C ALA A 927 20.87 34.56 1.19
N ARG A 928 20.65 35.88 1.22
CA ARG A 928 19.39 36.48 1.71
C ARG A 928 18.22 36.14 0.78
N GLU A 929 18.42 36.15 -0.53
CA GLU A 929 17.37 35.76 -1.50
C GLU A 929 17.01 34.27 -1.40
N ALA A 930 18.01 33.38 -1.27
CA ALA A 930 17.78 31.96 -1.02
C ALA A 930 17.01 31.71 0.30
N CYS A 931 17.33 32.43 1.38
CA CYS A 931 16.55 32.41 2.62
C CYS A 931 15.11 32.94 2.46
N GLN A 932 14.87 33.91 1.56
CA GLN A 932 13.52 34.39 1.25
C GLN A 932 12.71 33.35 0.45
N GLU A 933 13.34 32.59 -0.45
CA GLU A 933 12.67 31.47 -1.11
C GLU A 933 12.32 30.35 -0.11
N ALA A 934 13.24 29.99 0.78
CA ALA A 934 12.96 29.06 1.88
C ALA A 934 11.75 29.53 2.73
N PHE A 935 11.72 30.80 3.14
CA PHE A 935 10.61 31.42 3.86
C PHE A 935 9.27 31.28 3.11
N LYS A 936 9.24 31.56 1.80
CA LYS A 936 8.03 31.43 0.96
C LYS A 936 7.52 29.99 0.96
N GLN A 937 8.40 29.00 0.76
CA GLN A 937 7.98 27.60 0.72
C GLN A 937 7.53 27.09 2.11
N THR A 938 8.16 27.52 3.21
CA THR A 938 7.70 27.22 4.58
C THR A 938 6.30 27.76 4.84
N SER A 939 6.00 29.01 4.44
CA SER A 939 4.66 29.59 4.56
C SER A 939 3.60 28.82 3.74
N ARG A 940 3.97 28.22 2.61
CA ARG A 940 3.09 27.32 1.84
C ARG A 940 2.84 26.00 2.56
N VAL A 941 3.84 25.41 3.20
CA VAL A 941 3.69 24.20 4.04
C VAL A 941 2.74 24.46 5.22
N GLU A 942 2.87 25.61 5.88
CA GLU A 942 1.96 26.03 6.94
C GLU A 942 0.54 26.21 6.41
N THR A 943 0.37 26.91 5.29
CA THR A 943 -0.95 27.14 4.66
C THR A 943 -1.63 25.82 4.25
N LEU A 944 -0.88 24.88 3.67
CA LEU A 944 -1.38 23.54 3.37
C LEU A 944 -1.78 22.78 4.64
N THR A 945 -0.96 22.84 5.69
CA THR A 945 -1.27 22.19 6.97
C THR A 945 -2.56 22.77 7.59
N ALA A 946 -2.69 24.10 7.60
CA ALA A 946 -3.87 24.81 8.10
C ALA A 946 -5.16 24.44 7.35
N SER A 947 -5.08 24.10 6.06
CA SER A 947 -6.23 23.70 5.24
C SER A 947 -6.86 22.36 5.64
N PHE A 948 -6.09 21.47 6.30
CA PHE A 948 -6.60 20.24 6.90
C PHE A 948 -6.96 20.43 8.37
N GLU A 949 -6.03 20.97 9.16
CA GLU A 949 -6.24 21.23 10.59
C GLU A 949 -5.51 22.51 11.02
N SER A 950 -6.27 23.56 11.33
CA SER A 950 -5.74 24.82 11.87
C SER A 950 -5.59 24.74 13.40
N SER A 951 -4.71 23.86 13.89
CA SER A 951 -4.40 23.73 15.32
C SER A 951 -2.90 23.83 15.59
N ALA A 952 -2.53 24.36 16.77
CA ALA A 952 -1.13 24.39 17.21
C ALA A 952 -0.51 22.98 17.27
N ARG A 953 -1.32 21.93 17.48
CA ARG A 953 -0.86 20.53 17.42
C ARG A 953 -0.51 20.12 15.99
N ALA A 954 -1.31 20.52 15.00
CA ALA A 954 -1.10 20.16 13.60
C ALA A 954 0.12 20.83 12.95
N PHE A 955 0.43 22.08 13.31
CA PHE A 955 1.66 22.75 12.84
C PHE A 955 2.93 22.13 13.41
N SER A 956 2.84 21.54 14.59
CA SER A 956 3.98 21.13 15.39
C SER A 956 4.23 19.62 15.43
N LYS A 957 3.20 18.77 15.29
CA LYS A 957 3.41 17.33 15.08
C LYS A 957 4.05 17.12 13.71
N ARG A 958 5.12 16.33 13.65
CA ARG A 958 5.60 15.77 12.37
C ARG A 958 4.48 14.89 11.80
N GLY A 959 4.11 15.15 10.55
CA GLY A 959 3.17 14.28 9.84
C GLY A 959 3.88 13.00 9.43
N TRP A 960 3.12 11.91 9.28
CA TRP A 960 3.62 10.69 8.64
C TRP A 960 4.37 11.04 7.34
N ASP A 961 5.52 10.38 7.11
CA ASP A 961 6.44 10.59 5.98
C ASP A 961 7.16 11.95 5.89
N ASN A 962 6.81 12.94 6.71
CA ASN A 962 7.49 14.24 6.72
C ASN A 962 8.63 14.26 7.74
N ALA A 963 9.85 14.53 7.27
CA ALA A 963 11.03 14.63 8.13
C ALA A 963 10.93 15.75 9.18
N LYS A 964 10.19 16.84 8.89
CA LYS A 964 10.01 18.00 9.77
C LYS A 964 8.58 18.54 9.79
N SER A 965 8.18 19.13 10.91
CA SER A 965 6.92 19.84 11.13
C SER A 965 6.97 21.27 10.55
N SER A 966 5.85 22.00 10.59
CA SER A 966 5.83 23.39 10.12
C SER A 966 6.63 24.32 11.03
N GLU A 967 6.62 24.07 12.34
CA GLU A 967 7.42 24.82 13.33
C GLU A 967 8.93 24.54 13.17
N GLU A 968 9.30 23.29 12.90
CA GLU A 968 10.71 22.93 12.68
C GLU A 968 11.28 23.57 11.41
N LEU A 969 10.50 23.63 10.32
CA LEU A 969 10.90 24.36 9.11
C LEU A 969 11.00 25.88 9.32
N TRP A 970 10.16 26.45 10.19
CA TRP A 970 10.30 27.84 10.61
C TRP A 970 11.59 28.07 11.40
N ALA A 971 11.91 27.19 12.34
CA ALA A 971 13.14 27.24 13.12
C ALA A 971 14.40 27.12 12.23
N ASP A 972 14.41 26.20 11.26
CA ASP A 972 15.49 26.05 10.27
C ASP A 972 15.75 27.37 9.49
N VAL A 973 14.69 28.04 9.03
CA VAL A 973 14.78 29.33 8.31
C VAL A 973 15.34 30.44 9.20
N TYR A 974 14.86 30.55 10.44
CA TYR A 974 15.38 31.55 11.38
C TYR A 974 16.83 31.25 11.82
N ALA A 975 17.23 29.98 11.91
CA ALA A 975 18.60 29.59 12.22
C ALA A 975 19.59 30.04 11.13
N GLU A 976 19.31 29.82 9.84
CA GLU A 976 20.17 30.34 8.75
C GLU A 976 20.12 31.86 8.62
N GLN A 977 18.99 32.53 8.93
CA GLN A 977 18.97 34.00 9.04
C GLN A 977 19.88 34.51 10.17
N GLY A 978 19.93 33.80 11.31
CA GLY A 978 20.85 34.10 12.41
C GLY A 978 22.31 33.92 12.01
N LEU A 979 22.65 32.80 11.34
CA LEU A 979 23.99 32.56 10.83
C LEU A 979 24.41 33.58 9.76
N LEU A 980 23.48 34.02 8.90
CA LEU A 980 23.72 35.08 7.93
C LEU A 980 24.04 36.41 8.63
N ALA A 981 23.21 36.83 9.59
CA ALA A 981 23.46 38.03 10.39
C ALA A 981 24.79 37.95 11.16
N GLN A 982 25.16 36.78 11.69
CA GLN A 982 26.43 36.54 12.36
C GLN A 982 27.62 36.71 11.38
N SER A 983 27.52 36.14 10.17
CA SER A 983 28.56 36.29 9.14
C SER A 983 28.71 37.73 8.61
N GLN A 984 27.65 38.53 8.70
CA GLN A 984 27.65 39.97 8.40
C GLN A 984 28.16 40.84 9.55
N SER A 985 28.69 40.25 10.63
CA SER A 985 29.09 40.95 11.87
C SER A 985 27.95 41.71 12.56
N SER A 986 26.71 41.20 12.48
CA SER A 986 25.52 41.73 13.18
C SER A 986 25.06 40.76 14.29
N PRO A 987 25.84 40.62 15.39
CA PRO A 987 25.61 39.59 16.40
C PRO A 987 24.31 39.77 17.20
N HIS A 988 23.87 40.99 17.49
CA HIS A 988 22.60 41.22 18.19
C HIS A 988 21.38 40.83 17.33
N GLN A 989 21.46 41.03 16.01
CA GLN A 989 20.42 40.56 15.09
C GLN A 989 20.46 39.03 14.98
N ALA A 990 21.66 38.42 14.96
CA ALA A 990 21.82 36.97 15.01
C ALA A 990 21.20 36.36 16.28
N MET A 991 21.48 36.92 17.46
CA MET A 991 20.86 36.50 18.73
C MET A 991 19.34 36.50 18.64
N LYS A 992 18.74 37.58 18.11
CA LYS A 992 17.29 37.66 17.94
C LYS A 992 16.75 36.55 17.02
N HIS A 993 17.38 36.34 15.86
CA HIS A 993 16.96 35.28 14.94
C HIS A 993 17.10 33.87 15.56
N PHE A 994 18.13 33.62 16.37
CA PHE A 994 18.23 32.37 17.11
C PHE A 994 17.17 32.24 18.21
N GLU A 995 16.80 33.33 18.89
CA GLU A 995 15.67 33.32 19.84
C GLU A 995 14.32 33.09 19.14
N ASP A 996 14.10 33.70 17.97
CA ASP A 996 12.93 33.45 17.13
C ASP A 996 12.90 31.97 16.67
N ALA A 997 14.05 31.36 16.33
CA ALA A 997 14.16 29.94 16.01
C ALA A 997 13.81 29.02 17.21
N LEU A 998 14.33 29.34 18.40
CA LEU A 998 14.06 28.57 19.63
C LEU A 998 12.63 28.77 20.17
N LEU A 999 11.91 29.82 19.75
CA LEU A 999 10.48 29.96 20.00
C LEU A 999 9.66 28.89 19.26
N HIS A 1000 10.09 28.51 18.06
CA HIS A 1000 9.45 27.47 17.25
C HIS A 1000 9.95 26.06 17.60
N CYS A 1001 11.26 25.88 17.80
CA CYS A 1001 11.86 24.58 18.13
C CYS A 1001 12.90 24.76 19.27
N PRO A 1002 12.51 24.56 20.54
CA PRO A 1002 13.35 24.89 21.72
C PRO A 1002 14.67 24.14 21.85
N ASP A 1003 14.79 23.00 21.17
CA ASP A 1003 15.98 22.13 21.14
C ASP A 1003 16.75 22.22 19.80
N HIS A 1004 16.36 23.13 18.90
CA HIS A 1004 16.98 23.24 17.58
C HIS A 1004 18.51 23.37 17.70
N PRO A 1005 19.31 22.44 17.14
CA PRO A 1005 20.72 22.32 17.47
C PRO A 1005 21.53 23.55 17.07
N THR A 1006 21.43 23.97 15.80
CA THR A 1006 22.23 25.10 15.28
C THR A 1006 21.93 26.41 16.00
N ALA A 1007 20.65 26.76 16.18
CA ALA A 1007 20.24 27.95 16.93
C ALA A 1007 20.69 27.90 18.41
N THR A 1008 20.57 26.74 19.06
CA THR A 1008 21.01 26.55 20.44
C THR A 1008 22.52 26.75 20.60
N ILE A 1009 23.32 26.10 19.75
CA ILE A 1009 24.80 26.17 19.78
C ILE A 1009 25.28 27.59 19.46
N ALA A 1010 24.71 28.23 18.43
CA ALA A 1010 25.10 29.56 18.01
C ALA A 1010 24.70 30.64 19.05
N LEU A 1011 23.48 30.57 19.60
CA LEU A 1011 23.05 31.48 20.67
C LEU A 1011 23.89 31.28 21.94
N ALA A 1012 24.17 30.03 22.33
CA ALA A 1012 24.97 29.76 23.53
C ALA A 1012 26.41 30.26 23.37
N ASN A 1013 27.03 30.13 22.20
CA ASN A 1013 28.35 30.73 21.93
C ASN A 1013 28.32 32.25 22.03
N LEU A 1014 27.32 32.94 21.46
CA LEU A 1014 27.17 34.40 21.58
C LEU A 1014 26.95 34.85 23.04
N LEU A 1015 26.19 34.09 23.83
CA LEU A 1015 26.00 34.33 25.26
C LEU A 1015 27.30 34.12 26.07
N LEU A 1016 28.12 33.15 25.70
CA LEU A 1016 29.46 32.95 26.29
C LEU A 1016 30.44 34.05 25.85
N ASP A 1017 30.32 34.59 24.64
CA ASP A 1017 31.11 35.74 24.19
C ASP A 1017 30.72 37.04 24.91
N VAL A 1018 29.46 37.18 25.35
CA VAL A 1018 29.02 38.23 26.29
C VAL A 1018 29.63 38.04 27.68
N TRP A 1019 29.70 36.81 28.18
CA TRP A 1019 30.37 36.49 29.45
C TRP A 1019 31.87 36.84 29.38
N ASP A 1020 32.54 36.40 28.32
CA ASP A 1020 33.96 36.67 28.02
C ASP A 1020 34.26 38.16 27.74
N GLN A 1021 33.23 39.02 27.65
CA GLN A 1021 33.31 40.44 27.27
C GLN A 1021 33.87 40.67 25.84
N LYS A 1022 33.84 39.64 24.99
CA LYS A 1022 34.13 39.74 23.55
C LYS A 1022 32.99 40.45 22.80
N LEU A 1023 31.76 40.33 23.30
CA LEU A 1023 30.57 40.99 22.77
C LEU A 1023 29.98 41.96 23.82
N PRO A 1024 29.66 43.22 23.47
CA PRO A 1024 28.95 44.12 24.37
C PRO A 1024 27.52 43.64 24.65
N LEU A 1025 26.98 44.00 25.81
CA LEU A 1025 25.62 43.60 26.25
C LEU A 1025 24.49 44.30 25.50
N GLU A 1026 24.73 45.53 25.02
CA GLU A 1026 23.73 46.37 24.35
C GLU A 1026 24.34 46.99 23.08
N LEU A 1027 23.48 47.28 22.11
CA LEU A 1027 23.83 48.02 20.90
C LEU A 1027 24.44 49.39 21.29
N SER A 1028 25.65 49.67 20.81
CA SER A 1028 26.24 51.00 20.96
C SER A 1028 25.39 52.03 20.22
N ASN A 1029 25.03 53.13 20.90
CA ASN A 1029 24.25 54.22 20.32
C ASN A 1029 24.89 54.85 19.05
N ALA A 1030 26.18 54.59 18.79
CA ALA A 1030 26.88 55.05 17.59
C ALA A 1030 26.35 54.44 16.28
N ASP A 1031 25.75 53.24 16.30
CA ASP A 1031 25.26 52.55 15.10
C ASP A 1031 23.88 53.05 14.61
N VAL A 1032 23.20 53.87 15.44
CA VAL A 1032 21.91 54.46 15.11
C VAL A 1032 22.06 55.58 14.07
N ASP A 1033 23.13 56.38 14.16
CA ASP A 1033 23.39 57.50 13.23
C ASP A 1033 23.76 57.03 11.81
N LEU A 1034 24.45 55.90 11.66
CA LEU A 1034 24.79 55.31 10.36
C LEU A 1034 23.55 54.81 9.61
N ASN A 1035 22.57 54.25 10.32
CA ASN A 1035 21.33 53.76 9.72
C ASN A 1035 20.38 54.90 9.32
N ILE A 1036 20.27 55.95 10.13
CA ILE A 1036 19.49 57.16 9.79
C ILE A 1036 20.07 57.86 8.54
N SER A 1037 21.40 57.87 8.42
CA SER A 1037 22.10 58.45 7.26
C SER A 1037 21.83 57.70 5.95
N ARG A 1038 21.67 56.37 5.98
CA ARG A 1038 21.30 55.56 4.80
C ARG A 1038 19.81 55.65 4.43
N LEU A 1039 18.92 55.81 5.41
CA LEU A 1039 17.48 55.92 5.17
C LEU A 1039 17.03 57.30 4.62
N SER A 1040 17.86 58.34 4.77
CA SER A 1040 17.53 59.71 4.37
C SER A 1040 17.52 60.00 2.86
N LEU A 1041 17.89 59.03 2.01
CA LEU A 1041 17.89 59.17 0.54
C LEU A 1041 16.60 58.69 -0.16
N LEU A 1042 15.63 58.11 0.58
CA LEU A 1042 14.42 57.52 0.01
C LEU A 1042 13.13 57.94 0.77
N SER A 1043 12.73 59.20 0.64
CA SER A 1043 11.33 59.61 0.34
C SER A 1043 11.06 61.10 0.57
N ASN A 1044 10.40 61.74 -0.41
CA ASN A 1044 9.74 63.04 -0.24
C ASN A 1044 8.25 62.82 0.06
N LEU A 1045 7.70 63.39 1.15
CA LEU A 1045 6.32 63.89 1.36
C LEU A 1045 6.10 64.24 2.87
N PRO A 1046 5.06 65.00 3.28
CA PRO A 1046 5.25 66.06 4.28
C PRO A 1046 4.85 65.74 5.72
N LYS A 1047 5.49 66.47 6.66
CA LYS A 1047 5.27 66.44 8.10
C LYS A 1047 3.91 67.02 8.55
N PRO A 1048 3.24 66.46 9.55
CA PRO A 1048 2.41 67.19 10.51
C PRO A 1048 3.25 67.70 11.70
N LYS A 1049 2.67 68.59 12.53
CA LYS A 1049 3.39 69.54 13.40
C LYS A 1049 3.59 69.10 14.86
N VAL A 1050 4.56 69.75 15.49
CA VAL A 1050 5.07 69.62 16.87
C VAL A 1050 4.14 70.25 17.92
N ALA A 1051 4.13 69.68 19.13
CA ALA A 1051 4.04 70.38 20.43
C ALA A 1051 4.44 69.40 21.57
N ASN A 1052 5.12 69.76 22.66
CA ASN A 1052 5.95 70.94 22.98
C ASN A 1052 6.76 70.67 24.28
N ALA A 1053 8.05 71.06 24.30
CA ALA A 1053 8.85 71.50 25.48
C ALA A 1053 8.98 70.53 26.70
N ILE A 1054 9.86 70.71 27.71
CA ILE A 1054 10.67 71.85 28.19
C ILE A 1054 12.09 71.39 28.57
N SER A 1055 13.08 72.30 28.44
CA SER A 1055 14.51 72.15 28.78
C SER A 1055 14.83 72.05 30.29
N ILE A 1056 16.10 71.75 30.61
CA ILE A 1056 17.07 72.56 31.40
C ILE A 1056 18.32 71.66 31.59
N ASP A 1057 19.47 71.87 30.93
CA ASP A 1057 20.57 72.85 31.20
C ASP A 1057 21.14 72.77 32.64
N GLU A 1058 22.45 72.88 32.94
CA GLU A 1058 23.70 72.96 32.15
C GLU A 1058 24.90 72.72 33.14
N LEU A 1059 26.16 72.89 32.69
CA LEU A 1059 27.41 73.18 33.44
C LEU A 1059 28.48 72.06 33.69
N LYS A 1060 29.46 71.98 32.76
CA LYS A 1060 30.94 72.16 32.93
C LYS A 1060 31.57 71.65 34.26
N GLY A 1061 32.54 70.72 34.33
CA GLY A 1061 33.85 70.59 33.63
C GLY A 1061 35.02 71.16 34.50
N PRO A 1062 36.33 70.83 34.35
CA PRO A 1062 37.02 69.82 33.53
C PRO A 1062 38.06 68.92 34.30
N ASP A 1063 38.74 68.03 33.56
CA ASP A 1063 39.98 67.24 33.79
C ASP A 1063 40.75 67.22 35.13
N VAL A 1064 41.03 66.00 35.64
CA VAL A 1064 42.27 65.62 36.37
C VAL A 1064 42.64 64.16 36.05
N GLU A 1065 43.90 63.89 35.68
CA GLU A 1065 44.43 62.52 35.52
C GLU A 1065 44.63 61.79 36.86
N THR A 1066 44.35 60.48 36.95
CA THR A 1066 45.03 59.62 37.93
C THR A 1066 45.02 58.13 37.56
N LEU A 1067 46.18 57.49 37.73
CA LEU A 1067 46.43 56.04 37.55
C LEU A 1067 45.83 55.20 38.71
N PRO A 1068 45.71 53.86 38.57
CA PRO A 1068 44.66 53.09 39.23
C PRO A 1068 44.93 52.79 40.71
N LYS A 1069 43.84 52.71 41.48
CA LYS A 1069 43.82 52.07 42.80
C LYS A 1069 43.15 50.70 42.70
N ALA A 1070 43.79 49.70 43.29
CA ALA A 1070 43.18 48.40 43.53
C ALA A 1070 42.11 48.54 44.63
N GLU A 1071 40.93 47.97 44.39
CA GLU A 1071 39.90 47.80 45.41
C GLU A 1071 39.70 46.32 45.72
N ALA A 1072 39.99 45.96 46.97
CA ALA A 1072 39.52 44.72 47.56
C ALA A 1072 38.27 45.01 48.38
N SER A 1073 37.35 44.03 48.40
CA SER A 1073 36.12 43.97 49.22
C SER A 1073 35.03 45.01 48.94
N SER A 1074 33.93 44.55 48.36
CA SER A 1074 32.59 45.14 48.53
C SER A 1074 31.62 44.08 49.07
N SER A 1075 30.55 44.56 49.71
CA SER A 1075 29.58 43.77 50.47
C SER A 1075 28.45 43.20 49.57
N PRO A 1076 27.61 42.24 50.04
CA PRO A 1076 26.72 41.45 49.17
C PRO A 1076 25.52 42.16 48.51
N HIS A 1077 25.46 43.50 48.51
CA HIS A 1077 24.24 44.26 48.17
C HIS A 1077 24.41 45.40 47.16
N ASP A 1078 25.49 45.41 46.38
CA ASP A 1078 25.58 46.26 45.18
C ASP A 1078 26.20 45.46 44.03
N VAL A 1079 25.40 44.57 43.43
CA VAL A 1079 25.84 43.76 42.28
C VAL A 1079 25.57 44.56 41.02
N ASP A 1080 26.63 45.00 40.34
CA ASP A 1080 26.57 45.68 39.04
C ASP A 1080 25.59 44.96 38.10
N PRO A 1081 24.54 45.64 37.59
CA PRO A 1081 23.59 45.05 36.63
C PRO A 1081 24.29 44.38 35.44
N LYS A 1082 25.42 44.92 34.96
CA LYS A 1082 26.18 44.33 33.85
C LYS A 1082 26.88 43.04 34.24
N HIS A 1083 27.26 42.87 35.50
CA HIS A 1083 27.77 41.59 36.02
C HIS A 1083 26.63 40.57 36.16
N LEU A 1084 25.45 40.97 36.66
CA LEU A 1084 24.26 40.11 36.70
C LEU A 1084 23.83 39.63 35.32
N HIS A 1085 23.79 40.52 34.31
CA HIS A 1085 23.45 40.14 32.94
C HIS A 1085 24.45 39.17 32.31
N ARG A 1086 25.76 39.33 32.57
CA ARG A 1086 26.77 38.36 32.12
C ARG A 1086 26.62 37.00 32.80
N LEU A 1087 26.39 36.96 34.11
CA LEU A 1087 26.16 35.71 34.84
C LEU A 1087 24.90 35.00 34.33
N ALA A 1088 23.81 35.75 34.08
CA ALA A 1088 22.61 35.21 33.46
C ALA A 1088 22.84 34.68 32.03
N ALA A 1089 23.70 35.33 31.23
CA ALA A 1089 24.06 34.87 29.89
C ALA A 1089 24.82 33.53 29.95
N ARG A 1090 25.83 33.41 30.83
CA ARG A 1090 26.57 32.16 31.08
C ARG A 1090 25.63 31.04 31.55
N ASP A 1091 24.80 31.30 32.55
CA ASP A 1091 23.93 30.28 33.15
C ASP A 1091 22.84 29.83 32.16
N ARG A 1092 22.34 30.75 31.31
CA ARG A 1092 21.45 30.42 30.18
C ARG A 1092 22.16 29.57 29.12
N ALA A 1093 23.39 29.92 28.74
CA ALA A 1093 24.18 29.12 27.78
C ALA A 1093 24.43 27.70 28.31
N TYR A 1094 24.83 27.56 29.57
CA TYR A 1094 24.99 26.26 30.23
C TYR A 1094 23.68 25.46 30.26
N GLY A 1095 22.56 26.10 30.64
CA GLY A 1095 21.24 25.45 30.67
C GLY A 1095 20.79 24.94 29.30
N LEU A 1096 20.95 25.77 28.26
CA LEU A 1096 20.67 25.42 26.87
C LEU A 1096 21.53 24.23 26.39
N LEU A 1097 22.85 24.33 26.53
CA LEU A 1097 23.79 23.31 26.06
C LEU A 1097 23.68 21.99 26.84
N SER A 1098 23.55 22.05 28.16
CA SER A 1098 23.33 20.85 28.97
C SER A 1098 21.94 20.22 28.76
N SER A 1099 20.96 20.96 28.24
CA SER A 1099 19.69 20.38 27.79
C SER A 1099 19.91 19.66 26.47
N LEU A 1100 20.49 20.37 25.48
CA LEU A 1100 20.74 19.85 24.13
C LEU A 1100 21.53 18.54 24.11
N THR A 1101 22.60 18.41 24.92
CA THR A 1101 23.44 17.20 24.94
C THR A 1101 22.90 16.03 25.77
N LYS A 1102 21.88 16.25 26.62
CA LYS A 1102 21.30 15.21 27.51
C LYS A 1102 19.87 14.81 27.15
N LEU A 1103 19.13 15.70 26.50
CA LEU A 1103 17.70 15.55 26.21
C LEU A 1103 17.39 15.63 24.70
N GLY A 1104 18.32 16.15 23.89
CA GLY A 1104 18.10 16.46 22.48
C GLY A 1104 18.79 15.52 21.49
N SER A 1105 18.49 15.78 20.22
CA SER A 1105 19.03 15.14 19.00
C SER A 1105 20.52 15.38 18.73
N SER A 1106 21.30 15.82 19.71
CA SER A 1106 22.70 16.28 19.54
C SER A 1106 23.66 15.66 20.55
N TRP A 1107 23.34 14.47 21.05
CA TRP A 1107 24.21 13.64 21.89
C TRP A 1107 25.51 13.23 21.15
N ASP A 1108 25.50 13.21 19.81
CA ASP A 1108 26.61 12.92 18.90
C ASP A 1108 27.13 14.15 18.12
N ASN A 1109 26.68 15.35 18.48
CA ASN A 1109 27.15 16.59 17.86
C ASN A 1109 28.37 17.14 18.61
N SER A 1110 29.56 16.98 18.03
CA SER A 1110 30.83 17.49 18.58
C SER A 1110 30.79 18.99 18.89
N GLU A 1111 30.16 19.82 18.05
CA GLU A 1111 30.05 21.27 18.27
C GLU A 1111 29.23 21.61 19.51
N ALA A 1112 28.21 20.81 19.83
CA ALA A 1112 27.40 20.98 21.04
C ALA A 1112 28.23 20.66 22.30
N TRP A 1113 29.02 19.58 22.27
CA TRP A 1113 29.93 19.21 23.36
C TRP A 1113 31.08 20.20 23.50
N TYR A 1114 31.65 20.70 22.40
CA TYR A 1114 32.66 21.76 22.41
C TYR A 1114 32.11 23.05 23.04
N ALA A 1115 30.93 23.51 22.64
CA ALA A 1115 30.29 24.67 23.26
C ALA A 1115 29.98 24.44 24.75
N LEU A 1116 29.55 23.22 25.13
CA LEU A 1116 29.36 22.84 26.54
C LEU A 1116 30.67 22.84 27.33
N SER A 1117 31.80 22.51 26.69
CA SER A 1117 33.13 22.61 27.29
C SER A 1117 33.45 24.05 27.70
N ARG A 1118 33.21 25.05 26.82
CA ARG A 1118 33.33 26.48 27.16
C ARG A 1118 32.44 26.89 28.33
N ALA A 1119 31.23 26.33 28.43
CA ALA A 1119 30.34 26.59 29.56
C ALA A 1119 30.82 25.97 30.88
N TYR A 1120 31.50 24.82 30.85
CA TYR A 1120 32.16 24.26 32.03
C TYR A 1120 33.42 25.02 32.44
N GLU A 1121 34.19 25.53 31.48
CA GLU A 1121 35.33 26.43 31.72
C GLU A 1121 34.87 27.73 32.39
N ALA A 1122 33.84 28.40 31.85
CA ALA A 1122 33.22 29.58 32.46
C ALA A 1122 32.55 29.34 33.85
N GLY A 1123 32.39 28.07 34.23
CA GLY A 1123 31.86 27.62 35.51
C GLY A 1123 32.88 26.94 36.42
N ASP A 1124 34.19 27.05 36.14
CA ASP A 1124 35.32 26.46 36.89
C ASP A 1124 35.24 24.93 37.11
N GLN A 1125 34.51 24.20 36.26
CA GLN A 1125 34.28 22.75 36.38
C GLN A 1125 35.30 21.93 35.59
N ILE A 1126 36.57 22.04 35.97
CA ILE A 1126 37.74 21.52 35.24
C ILE A 1126 37.72 20.01 34.98
N ASP A 1127 37.17 19.19 35.86
CA ASP A 1127 37.15 17.73 35.63
C ASP A 1127 36.14 17.35 34.55
N LYS A 1128 34.91 17.87 34.62
CA LYS A 1128 33.90 17.68 33.57
C LYS A 1128 34.32 18.29 32.22
N LEU A 1129 35.07 19.39 32.27
CA LEU A 1129 35.67 20.01 31.08
C LEU A 1129 36.58 19.02 30.34
N LYS A 1130 37.45 18.30 31.05
CA LYS A 1130 38.34 17.29 30.44
C LYS A 1130 37.54 16.12 29.85
N ASP A 1131 36.57 15.60 30.59
CA ASP A 1131 35.74 14.47 30.14
C ASP A 1131 34.98 14.83 28.85
N VAL A 1132 34.38 16.02 28.80
CA VAL A 1132 33.65 16.53 27.64
C VAL A 1132 34.56 16.83 26.45
N LEU A 1133 35.78 17.33 26.69
CA LEU A 1133 36.75 17.56 25.61
C LEU A 1133 37.22 16.25 24.98
N TRP A 1134 37.48 15.21 25.78
CA TRP A 1134 37.81 13.89 25.24
C TRP A 1134 36.65 13.30 24.41
N TRP A 1135 35.42 13.38 24.93
CA TRP A 1135 34.24 12.95 24.18
C TRP A 1135 34.02 13.74 22.89
N CYS A 1136 34.30 15.05 22.90
CA CYS A 1136 34.25 15.88 21.70
C CYS A 1136 35.25 15.45 20.63
N VAL A 1137 36.47 15.05 21.02
CA VAL A 1137 37.48 14.51 20.10
C VAL A 1137 37.04 13.15 19.54
N GLU A 1138 36.56 12.24 20.39
CA GLU A 1138 36.04 10.93 19.93
C GLU A 1138 34.86 11.04 18.95
N LEU A 1139 34.05 12.09 19.08
CA LEU A 1139 32.97 12.41 18.14
C LEU A 1139 33.51 12.98 16.82
N GLU A 1140 34.41 13.97 16.88
CA GLU A 1140 34.94 14.64 15.68
C GLU A 1140 35.80 13.69 14.83
N ASP A 1141 36.62 12.83 15.46
CA ASP A 1141 37.47 11.83 14.79
C ASP A 1141 36.69 10.82 13.92
N ARG A 1142 35.36 10.72 14.10
CA ARG A 1142 34.48 9.79 13.38
C ARG A 1142 33.22 10.47 12.83
N ARG A 1143 33.25 11.81 12.71
CA ARG A 1143 32.13 12.61 12.22
C ARG A 1143 32.02 12.54 10.69
N PRO A 1144 30.89 12.12 10.10
CA PRO A 1144 30.68 12.20 8.66
C PRO A 1144 30.48 13.65 8.21
N ILE A 1145 30.79 13.96 6.95
CA ILE A 1145 30.62 15.30 6.34
C ILE A 1145 29.20 15.86 6.48
N ARG A 1146 28.20 14.97 6.55
CA ARG A 1146 26.81 15.26 6.88
C ARG A 1146 26.31 14.18 7.83
N HIS A 1147 25.56 14.58 8.85
CA HIS A 1147 25.01 13.71 9.88
C HIS A 1147 24.22 12.51 9.30
N TRP A 1148 24.26 11.36 9.98
CA TRP A 1148 23.63 10.10 9.55
C TRP A 1148 22.12 10.23 9.25
N SER A 1149 21.43 11.20 9.86
CA SER A 1149 20.03 11.55 9.55
C SER A 1149 19.75 11.90 8.09
N ASN A 1150 20.79 12.22 7.33
CA ASN A 1150 20.64 12.65 5.94
C ASN A 1150 20.51 11.50 4.93
N ILE A 1151 20.64 10.23 5.32
CA ILE A 1151 20.63 9.10 4.35
C ILE A 1151 19.23 8.80 3.79
N GLY A 1152 18.17 9.48 4.28
CA GLY A 1152 16.82 9.33 3.74
C GLY A 1152 16.21 7.94 3.98
N SER A 1153 16.72 7.20 4.96
CA SER A 1153 16.00 6.07 5.55
C SER A 1153 14.90 6.55 6.47
N GLY A 1154 13.88 5.73 6.64
CA GLY A 1154 12.73 6.05 7.49
C GLY A 1154 13.03 6.15 8.99
N PHE A 1155 14.25 5.80 9.43
CA PHE A 1155 14.71 5.96 10.81
C PHE A 1155 14.80 7.44 11.22
N PRO A 1156 13.96 7.91 12.15
CA PRO A 1156 14.06 9.26 12.68
C PRO A 1156 15.22 9.32 13.67
N THR A 1157 16.30 9.96 13.26
CA THR A 1157 17.50 10.20 14.08
C THR A 1157 17.47 11.55 14.80
N GLU A 1158 16.46 12.38 14.53
CA GLU A 1158 16.21 13.65 15.20
C GLU A 1158 15.02 13.52 16.16
N ALA A 1159 15.30 13.21 17.43
CA ALA A 1159 14.33 13.27 18.51
C ALA A 1159 14.05 14.71 18.94
N VAL A 1160 12.78 15.03 19.25
CA VAL A 1160 12.29 15.76 20.45
C VAL A 1160 10.83 16.18 20.26
N ARG A 1161 10.03 16.01 21.32
CA ARG A 1161 9.13 17.02 21.96
C ARG A 1161 8.25 16.34 23.00
N ASP A 1162 7.69 15.18 22.65
CA ASP A 1162 6.64 14.54 23.44
C ASP A 1162 7.16 13.81 24.70
N TRP A 1163 8.46 13.48 24.79
CA TRP A 1163 9.05 12.83 25.96
C TRP A 1163 8.86 13.66 27.24
N GLU A 1164 9.21 14.96 27.25
CA GLU A 1164 9.07 15.78 28.46
C GLU A 1164 7.62 15.89 28.93
N GLU A 1165 6.68 16.12 28.01
CA GLU A 1165 5.28 16.32 28.38
C GLU A 1165 4.64 15.00 28.85
N LYS A 1166 4.97 13.86 28.21
CA LYS A 1166 4.54 12.52 28.63
C LYS A 1166 5.21 12.08 29.94
N GLU A 1167 6.50 12.31 30.13
CA GLU A 1167 7.25 11.98 31.36
C GLU A 1167 6.72 12.81 32.54
N ARG A 1168 6.45 14.11 32.33
CA ARG A 1168 5.81 15.01 33.31
C ARG A 1168 4.38 14.57 33.63
N LYS A 1169 3.61 14.10 32.62
CA LYS A 1169 2.26 13.48 32.81
C LYS A 1169 2.31 12.12 33.52
N ARG A 1170 3.26 11.23 33.21
CA ARG A 1170 3.47 9.93 33.89
C ARG A 1170 3.88 10.13 35.35
N LYS A 1171 4.81 11.05 35.63
CA LYS A 1171 5.24 11.36 37.01
C LYS A 1171 4.13 12.03 37.83
N THR A 1172 3.26 12.84 37.22
CA THR A 1172 2.07 13.36 37.90
C THR A 1172 0.95 12.32 38.07
N SER A 1173 0.83 11.32 37.18
CA SER A 1173 -0.17 10.24 37.34
C SER A 1173 0.26 9.14 38.30
N GLN A 1174 1.56 8.89 38.49
CA GLN A 1174 2.09 8.01 39.54
C GLN A 1174 2.15 8.68 40.93
N GLY A 1175 1.95 10.00 40.99
CA GLY A 1175 1.90 10.78 42.23
C GLY A 1175 0.49 11.02 42.81
N ALA A 1176 -0.57 10.38 42.27
CA ALA A 1176 -1.99 10.61 42.62
C ALA A 1176 -2.81 9.31 42.80
#